data_AF-K1QQW5-F1
#
_entry.id   AF-K1QQW5-F1
#
_cell.length_a   1.000
_cell.length_b   1.000
_cell.length_c   1.000
_cell.angle_alpha   90.00
_cell.angle_beta   90.00
_cell.angle_gamma   90.00
#
_symmetry.space_group_name_H-M   'P 1'
#
loop_
_entity.id
_entity.type
_entity.pdbx_description
1 polymer ?
#
loop_
_entity_poly.entity_id
_entity_poly.type
_entity_poly.pdbx_seq_one_letter_code
_entity_poly.pdbx_strand_id
1 'polypeptide(L)'
;MAGFKHLVTTLLVCSLASIGLAEYIMVCYYTNWAQYRNGVGKFMPKDIDPNLCTHIIYAFGKLDGNKITNFEWNDNDDYINLYKQVNEHKAANPNLKTLLAMGGWTAGSLIYSNMASTAANRKEFIDSAIDWLRKYNFDGLDMDWEYPANRDGKPYDKENFAHLCKETREAFDNEAQTTGRDRLLFTSAVGAGKAVVDSAYDVPVMAQYMDFICIMSYDLHGSWESFTGLHTGLDASDADSDKTLNVMFAANYWHQKGAPRNKLIIGLGTYGRSFTLVDASNHGVGAPASGAGAPGTYTREKGFLSYYEICEMRKNGGTTYRDPVAKVPYYVNPNTKLWVGYDDKESIYAKLTELIIKDGYGGAMTWALDLDDFTGTICGEGKYPLISLMKNVLDQANGGGTVKPPTTKEPGTNPPTNAPTNAPTTTRAPSVTTPGGGGADGICAQSYHGYIFPNVNDCSSFYQCVHGRAVVIQCQSGLLFNVATDNCDWPSNVVCASTTQAPVTAVPTTQAPVTAVPTTQAPVTAVPTTQAPVTVVPTTIIPSSSKPSSMAPTTPTPAGSGFCSTASNGLHPDPLDCAQYYNCWNGAGSCEGGAHYLAHPTDCTKFYQCSHGVGKEIDCTPGLHFSVQHRTCPYDGAIRDPTDCAKYYLCWNGVVLRQPKSCSSGMLFSSVTKLCDRAGISCTNNEGKLYPYSNDCTKYIQCVHGSPLTTSASSPKPTDAPSIMESTDNASPDDNI
;
A
#
# COMPACT_ATOMS: atom_id res chain seq x y z
N MET A 1 -70.88 25.61 43.47
CA MET A 1 -71.34 25.92 42.10
C MET A 1 -70.10 25.92 41.22
N ALA A 2 -69.64 24.74 40.79
CA ALA A 2 -69.74 24.22 39.42
C ALA A 2 -69.14 25.23 38.40
N GLY A 3 -68.00 25.03 37.74
CA GLY A 3 -67.28 23.80 37.40
C GLY A 3 -67.30 23.60 35.88
N PHE A 4 -66.12 23.67 35.25
CA PHE A 4 -65.66 22.91 34.06
C PHE A 4 -66.59 22.70 32.85
N LYS A 5 -66.09 23.05 31.64
CA LYS A 5 -66.07 22.24 30.38
C LYS A 5 -65.63 23.14 29.19
N HIS A 6 -64.42 23.02 28.67
CA HIS A 6 -63.92 22.04 27.67
C HIS A 6 -64.26 22.36 26.21
N LEU A 7 -63.26 22.84 25.47
CA LEU A 7 -63.06 22.48 24.06
C LEU A 7 -61.56 22.57 23.71
N VAL A 8 -60.80 21.53 24.05
CA VAL A 8 -59.50 21.25 23.43
C VAL A 8 -59.75 20.09 22.48
N THR A 9 -59.77 20.39 21.18
CA THR A 9 -59.87 19.38 20.13
C THR A 9 -58.49 18.72 19.99
N THR A 10 -58.32 17.56 20.60
CA THR A 10 -57.13 16.72 20.48
C THR A 10 -57.02 16.18 19.05
N LEU A 11 -56.17 16.80 18.24
CA LEU A 11 -55.64 16.18 17.02
C LEU A 11 -54.53 15.22 17.46
N LEU A 12 -54.93 14.00 17.81
CA LEU A 12 -54.02 12.89 18.05
C LEU A 12 -53.46 12.44 16.69
N VAL A 13 -52.47 13.16 16.18
CA VAL A 13 -51.59 12.59 15.14
C VAL A 13 -50.76 11.54 15.87
N CYS A 14 -51.16 10.27 15.72
CA CYS A 14 -50.29 9.14 15.97
C CYS A 14 -49.08 9.29 15.05
N SER A 15 -48.04 9.97 15.53
CA SER A 15 -46.68 9.75 15.05
C SER A 15 -46.34 8.33 15.49
N LEU A 16 -46.67 7.37 14.62
CA LEU A 16 -45.86 6.17 14.52
C LEU A 16 -44.46 6.68 14.22
N ALA A 17 -43.67 6.90 15.27
CA ALA A 17 -42.23 6.88 15.14
C ALA A 17 -41.95 5.48 14.60
N SER A 18 -41.77 5.38 13.29
CA SER A 18 -41.01 4.30 12.72
C SER A 18 -39.74 4.26 13.54
N ILE A 19 -39.60 3.25 14.39
CA ILE A 19 -38.30 2.89 14.95
C ILE A 19 -37.51 2.46 13.72
N GLY A 20 -36.96 3.43 12.99
CA GLY A 20 -35.94 3.16 11.99
C GLY A 20 -34.82 2.55 12.80
N LEU A 21 -34.61 1.24 12.65
CA LEU A 21 -33.36 0.64 13.07
C LEU A 21 -32.27 1.47 12.41
N ALA A 22 -31.43 2.13 13.22
CA ALA A 22 -30.31 2.87 12.68
C ALA A 22 -29.43 1.87 11.91
N GLU A 23 -29.26 2.07 10.61
CA GLU A 23 -28.48 1.16 9.78
C GLU A 23 -27.00 1.22 10.20
N TYR A 24 -26.37 0.06 10.36
CA TYR A 24 -24.94 -0.02 10.62
C TYR A 24 -24.12 0.66 9.51
N ILE A 25 -23.14 1.45 9.92
CA ILE A 25 -22.20 2.12 9.02
C ILE A 25 -21.09 1.15 8.65
N MET A 26 -20.85 0.99 7.34
CA MET A 26 -19.72 0.26 6.78
C MET A 26 -18.75 1.24 6.10
N VAL A 27 -17.60 1.47 6.73
CA VAL A 27 -16.55 2.41 6.26
C VAL A 27 -15.40 1.64 5.64
N CYS A 28 -14.95 2.05 4.47
CA CYS A 28 -13.86 1.40 3.75
C CYS A 28 -12.80 2.40 3.32
N TYR A 29 -11.56 2.21 3.77
CA TYR A 29 -10.44 3.02 3.29
C TYR A 29 -9.97 2.56 1.91
N TYR A 30 -9.84 3.51 0.98
CA TYR A 30 -9.15 3.38 -0.29
C TYR A 30 -7.78 4.05 -0.17
N THR A 31 -6.70 3.34 -0.47
CA THR A 31 -5.35 3.92 -0.40
C THR A 31 -4.81 4.29 -1.78
N ASN A 32 -4.41 5.55 -1.96
CA ASN A 32 -3.99 6.05 -3.28
C ASN A 32 -2.62 5.52 -3.73
N TRP A 33 -1.81 4.95 -2.84
CA TRP A 33 -0.55 4.29 -3.21
C TRP A 33 -0.72 2.83 -3.66
N ALA A 34 -1.89 2.21 -3.46
CA ALA A 34 -2.14 0.84 -3.92
C ALA A 34 -2.11 0.71 -5.46
N GLN A 35 -2.25 1.83 -6.17
CA GLN A 35 -2.04 1.91 -7.61
C GLN A 35 -0.64 1.48 -8.06
N TYR A 36 0.36 1.55 -7.17
CA TYR A 36 1.76 1.24 -7.47
C TYR A 36 2.15 -0.20 -7.15
N ARG A 37 1.24 -1.01 -6.58
CA ARG A 37 1.51 -2.44 -6.40
C ARG A 37 1.55 -3.14 -7.75
N ASN A 38 2.33 -4.22 -7.82
CA ASN A 38 2.51 -4.99 -9.04
C ASN A 38 1.48 -6.13 -9.15
N GLY A 39 1.21 -6.56 -10.38
CA GLY A 39 0.42 -7.75 -10.68
C GLY A 39 -0.96 -7.71 -10.00
N VAL A 40 -1.34 -8.82 -9.37
CA VAL A 40 -2.64 -8.98 -8.70
C VAL A 40 -2.83 -8.08 -7.48
N GLY A 41 -1.75 -7.47 -6.96
CA GLY A 41 -1.83 -6.50 -5.87
C GLY A 41 -2.17 -5.08 -6.32
N LYS A 42 -2.11 -4.78 -7.64
CA LYS A 42 -2.43 -3.45 -8.17
C LYS A 42 -3.91 -3.15 -7.98
N PHE A 43 -4.21 -2.09 -7.24
CA PHE A 43 -5.59 -1.67 -6.97
C PHE A 43 -5.86 -0.27 -7.54
N MET A 44 -6.96 -0.13 -8.27
CA MET A 44 -7.41 1.12 -8.87
C MET A 44 -8.87 1.38 -8.45
N PRO A 45 -9.38 2.63 -8.58
CA PRO A 45 -10.77 2.92 -8.23
C PRO A 45 -11.80 2.02 -8.93
N LYS A 46 -11.55 1.61 -10.17
CA LYS A 46 -12.42 0.68 -10.93
C LYS A 46 -12.62 -0.70 -10.26
N ASP A 47 -11.77 -1.08 -9.32
CA ASP A 47 -11.84 -2.38 -8.66
C ASP A 47 -12.86 -2.36 -7.51
N ILE A 48 -13.20 -1.16 -7.01
CA ILE A 48 -14.19 -0.92 -5.97
C ILE A 48 -15.59 -1.37 -6.43
N ASP A 49 -16.26 -2.16 -5.59
CA ASP A 49 -17.69 -2.41 -5.74
C ASP A 49 -18.47 -1.26 -5.04
N PRO A 50 -19.27 -0.46 -5.79
CA PRO A 50 -20.01 0.68 -5.23
C PRO A 50 -20.99 0.35 -4.09
N ASN A 51 -21.39 -0.92 -3.94
CA ASN A 51 -22.38 -1.36 -2.95
C ASN A 51 -21.76 -2.07 -1.75
N LEU A 52 -20.43 -2.25 -1.74
CA LEU A 52 -19.74 -2.97 -0.68
C LEU A 52 -19.71 -2.19 0.65
N CYS A 53 -19.65 -0.87 0.56
CA CYS A 53 -19.48 0.03 1.70
C CYS A 53 -20.50 1.17 1.65
N THR A 54 -20.91 1.65 2.82
CA THR A 54 -21.77 2.86 2.92
C THR A 54 -20.94 4.13 2.76
N HIS A 55 -19.69 4.10 3.20
CA HIS A 55 -18.75 5.20 3.15
C HIS A 55 -17.40 4.71 2.60
N ILE A 56 -16.84 5.43 1.64
CA ILE A 56 -15.45 5.24 1.20
C ILE A 56 -14.64 6.45 1.68
N ILE A 57 -13.54 6.18 2.37
CA ILE A 57 -12.61 7.22 2.80
C ILE A 57 -11.35 7.13 1.94
N TYR A 58 -11.04 8.20 1.22
CA TYR A 58 -9.87 8.32 0.36
C TYR A 58 -8.66 8.70 1.21
N ALA A 59 -7.72 7.77 1.38
CA ALA A 59 -6.44 7.97 2.02
C ALA A 59 -5.34 8.23 0.96
N PHE A 60 -4.71 9.39 0.89
CA PHE A 60 -4.93 10.61 1.70
C PHE A 60 -4.83 11.87 0.84
N GLY A 61 -5.35 12.99 1.34
CA GLY A 61 -4.88 14.32 0.97
C GLY A 61 -3.60 14.69 1.73
N LYS A 62 -3.09 15.90 1.51
CA LYS A 62 -1.87 16.40 2.15
C LYS A 62 -2.04 17.83 2.64
N LEU A 63 -1.34 18.18 3.71
CA LEU A 63 -1.25 19.56 4.20
C LEU A 63 -0.07 20.30 3.54
N ASP A 64 -0.32 21.49 2.99
CA ASP A 64 0.70 22.46 2.57
C ASP A 64 0.50 23.77 3.34
N GLY A 65 1.42 24.06 4.26
CA GLY A 65 1.19 25.05 5.32
C GLY A 65 0.01 24.64 6.19
N ASN A 66 -1.07 25.43 6.17
CA ASN A 66 -2.34 25.09 6.83
C ASN A 66 -3.41 24.60 5.85
N LYS A 67 -3.13 24.48 4.55
CA LYS A 67 -4.17 24.21 3.53
C LYS A 67 -4.15 22.78 3.03
N ILE A 68 -5.33 22.27 2.64
CA ILE A 68 -5.45 20.98 1.95
C ILE A 68 -4.90 21.09 0.52
N THR A 69 -4.16 20.06 0.10
CA THR A 69 -3.74 19.81 -1.27
C THR A 69 -3.76 18.30 -1.58
N ASN A 70 -3.53 17.91 -2.83
CA ASN A 70 -3.40 16.50 -3.21
C ASN A 70 -2.07 15.89 -2.74
N PHE A 71 -2.08 14.58 -2.49
CA PHE A 71 -0.88 13.86 -2.07
C PHE A 71 -0.13 13.33 -3.29
N GLU A 72 -0.81 12.55 -4.13
CA GLU A 72 -0.26 11.98 -5.35
C GLU A 72 -0.44 12.92 -6.53
N TRP A 73 0.47 12.83 -7.49
CA TRP A 73 0.45 13.63 -8.72
C TRP A 73 -0.82 13.45 -9.54
N ASN A 74 -1.50 12.29 -9.42
CA ASN A 74 -2.67 11.92 -10.19
C ASN A 74 -3.98 11.87 -9.41
N ASP A 75 -3.97 12.29 -8.15
CA ASP A 75 -5.19 12.41 -7.32
C ASP A 75 -6.23 13.31 -8.00
N ASN A 76 -5.80 14.48 -8.50
CA ASN A 76 -6.65 15.50 -9.13
C ASN A 76 -6.17 15.93 -10.53
N ASP A 77 -5.35 15.10 -11.18
CA ASP A 77 -4.83 15.34 -12.53
C ASP A 77 -5.95 15.43 -13.60
N ASP A 78 -5.65 16.04 -14.75
CA ASP A 78 -6.62 16.25 -15.83
C ASP A 78 -7.00 14.95 -16.57
N TYR A 79 -6.16 13.91 -16.52
CA TYR A 79 -6.36 12.67 -17.27
C TYR A 79 -6.74 11.50 -16.37
N ILE A 80 -5.99 11.25 -15.29
CA ILE A 80 -6.24 10.10 -14.41
C ILE A 80 -7.29 10.45 -13.36
N ASN A 81 -7.08 11.51 -12.58
CA ASN A 81 -7.99 12.00 -11.56
C ASN A 81 -8.61 10.92 -10.65
N LEU A 82 -7.82 10.37 -9.72
CA LEU A 82 -8.32 9.32 -8.82
C LEU A 82 -9.47 9.78 -7.92
N TYR A 83 -9.50 11.06 -7.50
CA TYR A 83 -10.62 11.63 -6.76
C TYR A 83 -11.92 11.50 -7.54
N LYS A 84 -11.91 11.92 -8.81
CA LYS A 84 -13.08 11.81 -9.70
C LYS A 84 -13.52 10.35 -9.84
N GLN A 85 -12.59 9.43 -10.11
CA GLN A 85 -12.95 8.03 -10.30
C GLN A 85 -13.59 7.41 -9.05
N VAL A 86 -13.07 7.69 -7.85
CA VAL A 86 -13.69 7.22 -6.60
C VAL A 86 -15.08 7.85 -6.42
N ASN A 87 -15.21 9.16 -6.61
CA ASN A 87 -16.47 9.88 -6.42
C ASN A 87 -17.55 9.52 -7.46
N GLU A 88 -17.17 9.03 -8.64
CA GLU A 88 -18.09 8.55 -9.68
C GLU A 88 -18.82 7.26 -9.30
N HIS A 89 -18.36 6.51 -8.29
CA HIS A 89 -19.07 5.34 -7.78
C HIS A 89 -20.45 5.71 -7.19
N LYS A 90 -20.63 6.97 -6.78
CA LYS A 90 -21.92 7.51 -6.34
C LYS A 90 -23.00 7.51 -7.43
N ALA A 91 -22.62 7.46 -8.71
CA ALA A 91 -23.58 7.31 -9.80
C ALA A 91 -24.22 5.92 -9.82
N ALA A 92 -23.45 4.87 -9.45
CA ALA A 92 -23.95 3.50 -9.34
C ALA A 92 -24.67 3.25 -8.01
N ASN A 93 -24.25 3.92 -6.94
CA ASN A 93 -24.89 3.89 -5.62
C ASN A 93 -25.07 5.31 -5.06
N PRO A 94 -26.22 5.96 -5.27
CA PRO A 94 -26.47 7.33 -4.79
C PRO A 94 -26.44 7.50 -3.26
N ASN A 95 -26.54 6.41 -2.50
CA ASN A 95 -26.45 6.44 -1.03
C ASN A 95 -25.00 6.41 -0.54
N LEU A 96 -24.04 6.01 -1.38
CA LEU A 96 -22.62 5.99 -1.06
C LEU A 96 -22.14 7.41 -0.72
N LYS A 97 -21.39 7.53 0.37
CA LYS A 97 -20.69 8.76 0.75
C LYS A 97 -19.19 8.60 0.57
N THR A 98 -18.53 9.63 0.08
CA THR A 98 -17.07 9.65 -0.07
C THR A 98 -16.45 10.76 0.77
N LEU A 99 -15.44 10.43 1.57
CA LEU A 99 -14.72 11.41 2.39
C LEU A 99 -13.25 11.44 1.98
N LEU A 100 -12.59 12.59 2.15
CA LEU A 100 -11.14 12.70 2.00
C LEU A 100 -10.50 12.64 3.39
N ALA A 101 -9.56 11.71 3.60
CA ALA A 101 -8.79 11.66 4.83
C ALA A 101 -7.56 12.57 4.75
N MET A 102 -7.30 13.28 5.85
CA MET A 102 -6.12 14.12 6.04
C MET A 102 -5.33 13.61 7.23
N GLY A 103 -4.13 13.06 6.99
CA GLY A 103 -3.37 12.47 8.07
C GLY A 103 -2.49 11.31 7.66
N GLY A 104 -2.59 10.25 8.45
CA GLY A 104 -1.86 9.00 8.29
C GLY A 104 -0.47 9.04 8.92
N TRP A 105 0.02 7.86 9.26
CA TRP A 105 1.31 7.64 9.92
C TRP A 105 2.48 8.44 9.30
N THR A 106 2.60 8.46 7.97
CA THR A 106 3.72 9.09 7.24
C THR A 106 3.72 10.61 7.28
N ALA A 107 2.58 11.24 7.57
CA ALA A 107 2.49 12.70 7.64
C ALA A 107 3.15 13.27 8.91
N GLY A 108 3.32 12.44 9.95
CA GLY A 108 3.82 12.89 11.26
C GLY A 108 2.82 13.75 12.02
N SER A 109 3.16 14.15 13.25
CA SER A 109 2.25 14.92 14.11
C SER A 109 2.52 16.43 14.10
N LEU A 110 3.79 16.84 13.90
CA LEU A 110 4.21 18.24 14.05
C LEU A 110 3.45 19.20 13.12
N ILE A 111 3.20 18.80 11.87
CA ILE A 111 2.51 19.68 10.90
C ILE A 111 1.05 19.92 11.30
N TYR A 112 0.38 18.92 11.86
CA TYR A 112 -0.99 19.04 12.35
C TYR A 112 -1.05 19.79 13.68
N SER A 113 -0.05 19.60 14.56
CA SER A 113 0.11 20.40 15.77
C SER A 113 0.22 21.89 15.44
N ASN A 114 1.04 22.25 14.44
CA ASN A 114 1.18 23.64 13.98
C ASN A 114 -0.12 24.19 13.39
N MET A 115 -0.83 23.42 12.56
CA MET A 115 -2.11 23.84 11.99
C MET A 115 -3.19 24.01 13.07
N ALA A 116 -3.25 23.12 14.05
CA ALA A 116 -4.24 23.18 15.12
C ALA A 116 -3.94 24.28 16.17
N SER A 117 -2.70 24.77 16.24
CA SER A 117 -2.18 25.60 17.34
C SER A 117 -2.89 26.95 17.57
N THR A 118 -3.51 27.54 16.55
CA THR A 118 -4.20 28.83 16.68
C THR A 118 -5.53 28.83 15.92
N ALA A 119 -6.49 29.63 16.39
CA ALA A 119 -7.78 29.79 15.70
C ALA A 119 -7.63 30.27 14.25
N ALA A 120 -6.63 31.11 13.95
CA ALA A 120 -6.35 31.58 12.60
C ALA A 120 -5.87 30.45 11.68
N ASN A 121 -4.95 29.60 12.15
CA ASN A 121 -4.46 28.46 11.38
C ASN A 121 -5.55 27.42 11.15
N ARG A 122 -6.34 27.10 12.18
CA ARG A 122 -7.49 26.20 12.06
C ARG A 122 -8.52 26.72 11.07
N LYS A 123 -8.84 28.02 11.12
CA LYS A 123 -9.74 28.65 10.16
C LYS A 123 -9.21 28.55 8.73
N GLU A 124 -7.93 28.80 8.50
CA GLU A 124 -7.32 28.68 7.17
C GLU A 124 -7.41 27.25 6.63
N PHE A 125 -7.19 26.25 7.48
CA PHE A 125 -7.40 24.85 7.14
C PHE A 125 -8.85 24.55 6.80
N ILE A 126 -9.78 24.89 7.69
CA ILE A 126 -11.21 24.61 7.53
C ILE A 126 -11.77 25.24 6.25
N ASP A 127 -11.46 26.51 6.00
CA ASP A 127 -11.90 27.21 4.79
C ASP A 127 -11.35 26.50 3.53
N SER A 128 -10.06 26.14 3.53
CA SER A 128 -9.45 25.41 2.41
C SER A 128 -10.06 24.02 2.22
N ALA A 129 -10.46 23.35 3.30
CA ALA A 129 -11.05 22.03 3.27
C ALA A 129 -12.43 22.07 2.63
N ILE A 130 -13.28 23.04 3.02
CA ILE A 130 -14.60 23.23 2.41
C ILE A 130 -14.45 23.41 0.89
N ASP A 131 -13.58 24.33 0.46
CA ASP A 131 -13.35 24.60 -0.95
C ASP A 131 -12.87 23.34 -1.71
N TRP A 132 -11.90 22.62 -1.15
CA TRP A 132 -11.31 21.43 -1.77
C TRP A 132 -12.31 20.29 -1.91
N LEU A 133 -13.03 19.98 -0.83
CA LEU A 133 -14.01 18.89 -0.79
C LEU A 133 -15.16 19.14 -1.76
N ARG A 134 -15.69 20.37 -1.79
CA ARG A 134 -16.75 20.74 -2.73
C ARG A 134 -16.26 20.74 -4.18
N LYS A 135 -15.03 21.20 -4.44
CA LYS A 135 -14.42 21.21 -5.78
C LYS A 135 -14.30 19.80 -6.36
N TYR A 136 -13.86 18.84 -5.55
CA TYR A 136 -13.62 17.47 -6.01
C TYR A 136 -14.76 16.49 -5.72
N ASN A 137 -15.93 16.99 -5.31
CA ASN A 137 -17.16 16.21 -5.10
C ASN A 137 -17.08 15.16 -3.97
N PHE A 138 -16.38 15.49 -2.88
CA PHE A 138 -16.43 14.74 -1.63
C PHE A 138 -17.63 15.16 -0.77
N ASP A 139 -18.14 14.22 0.00
CA ASP A 139 -19.23 14.38 0.95
C ASP A 139 -18.76 14.67 2.38
N GLY A 140 -17.45 14.63 2.65
CA GLY A 140 -16.93 14.93 3.98
C GLY A 140 -15.41 14.86 4.14
N LEU A 141 -14.97 15.15 5.36
CA LEU A 141 -13.59 15.16 5.81
C LEU A 141 -13.39 14.11 6.89
N ASP A 142 -12.33 13.32 6.77
CA ASP A 142 -11.85 12.44 7.83
C ASP A 142 -10.50 12.94 8.37
N MET A 143 -10.41 13.22 9.67
CA MET A 143 -9.14 13.64 10.29
C MET A 143 -8.41 12.44 10.87
N ASP A 144 -7.26 12.11 10.30
CA ASP A 144 -6.41 10.99 10.71
C ASP A 144 -5.08 11.50 11.29
N TRP A 145 -5.16 12.40 12.27
CA TRP A 145 -3.97 12.93 12.93
C TRP A 145 -3.41 11.86 13.89
N GLU A 146 -2.22 11.34 13.57
CA GLU A 146 -1.56 10.27 14.33
C GLU A 146 -0.29 10.73 15.08
N TYR A 147 -0.34 11.13 16.35
CA TYR A 147 -1.54 11.45 17.14
C TYR A 147 -1.35 12.81 17.82
N PRO A 148 -2.43 13.57 18.11
CA PRO A 148 -2.34 14.75 18.95
C PRO A 148 -1.51 14.47 20.20
N ALA A 149 -0.59 15.37 20.57
CA ALA A 149 0.32 15.27 21.71
C ALA A 149 1.41 14.19 21.64
N ASN A 150 1.45 13.38 20.58
CA ASN A 150 2.40 12.29 20.39
C ASN A 150 3.21 12.51 19.09
N ARG A 151 4.32 11.79 18.90
CA ARG A 151 5.13 11.81 17.65
C ARG A 151 5.52 13.22 17.16
N ASP A 152 6.12 14.00 18.05
CA ASP A 152 6.48 15.43 17.88
C ASP A 152 5.33 16.44 18.04
N GLY A 153 4.13 15.94 18.35
CA GLY A 153 3.02 16.75 18.85
C GLY A 153 3.31 17.39 20.21
N LYS A 154 2.47 18.35 20.60
CA LYS A 154 2.58 19.15 21.81
C LYS A 154 1.48 18.77 22.81
N PRO A 155 1.72 18.86 24.13
CA PRO A 155 0.72 18.48 25.14
C PRO A 155 -0.63 19.20 25.00
N TYR A 156 -0.63 20.44 24.49
CA TYR A 156 -1.84 21.24 24.24
C TYR A 156 -2.62 20.82 22.98
N ASP A 157 -2.10 19.87 22.19
CA ASP A 157 -2.78 19.38 20.99
C ASP A 157 -4.14 18.75 21.31
N LYS A 158 -4.31 18.17 22.51
CA LYS A 158 -5.60 17.63 22.95
C LYS A 158 -6.71 18.69 22.92
N GLU A 159 -6.43 19.85 23.49
CA GLU A 159 -7.36 20.98 23.52
C GLU A 159 -7.49 21.61 22.13
N ASN A 160 -6.38 21.75 21.40
CA ASN A 160 -6.40 22.31 20.05
C ASN A 160 -7.17 21.43 19.04
N PHE A 161 -7.07 20.11 19.17
CA PHE A 161 -7.84 19.19 18.35
C PHE A 161 -9.33 19.26 18.71
N ALA A 162 -9.68 19.40 19.99
CA ALA A 162 -11.06 19.64 20.42
C ALA A 162 -11.63 20.95 19.83
N HIS A 163 -10.83 22.02 19.79
CA HIS A 163 -11.20 23.27 19.11
C HIS A 163 -11.37 23.08 17.60
N LEU A 164 -10.44 22.37 16.95
CA LEU A 164 -10.55 22.04 15.53
C LEU A 164 -11.84 21.27 15.22
N CYS A 165 -12.20 20.30 16.06
CA CYS A 165 -13.42 19.51 15.89
C CYS A 165 -14.68 20.39 15.91
N LYS A 166 -14.76 21.26 16.93
CA LYS A 166 -15.86 22.22 17.08
C LYS A 166 -15.96 23.15 15.87
N GLU A 167 -14.87 23.83 15.55
CA GLU A 167 -14.83 24.86 14.51
C GLU A 167 -15.10 24.26 13.13
N THR A 168 -14.61 23.05 12.84
CA THR A 168 -14.88 22.35 11.58
C THR A 168 -16.37 22.06 11.45
N ARG A 169 -16.99 21.52 12.51
CA ARG A 169 -18.42 21.18 12.48
C ARG A 169 -19.30 22.42 12.30
N GLU A 170 -19.03 23.49 13.05
CA GLU A 170 -19.74 24.76 12.95
C GLU A 170 -19.61 25.38 11.55
N ALA A 171 -18.42 25.30 10.94
CA ALA A 171 -18.19 25.79 9.59
C ALA A 171 -18.95 24.97 8.52
N PHE A 172 -18.98 23.64 8.67
CA PHE A 172 -19.75 22.76 7.78
C PHE A 172 -21.25 23.01 7.90
N ASP A 173 -21.77 23.17 9.13
CA ASP A 173 -23.17 23.56 9.36
C ASP A 173 -23.52 24.89 8.68
N ASN A 174 -22.65 25.89 8.83
CA ASN A 174 -22.85 27.21 8.23
C ASN A 174 -22.79 27.18 6.69
N GLU A 175 -21.86 26.43 6.10
CA GLU A 175 -21.79 26.27 4.64
C GLU A 175 -23.03 25.58 4.08
N ALA A 176 -23.54 24.55 4.76
CA ALA A 176 -24.77 23.86 4.36
C ALA A 176 -25.98 24.79 4.39
N GLN A 177 -26.12 25.59 5.45
CA GLN A 177 -27.18 26.59 5.58
C GLN A 177 -27.08 27.69 4.52
N THR A 178 -25.87 28.14 4.21
CA THR A 178 -25.62 29.23 3.26
C THR A 178 -25.85 28.78 1.80
N THR A 179 -25.45 27.56 1.45
CA THR A 179 -25.49 27.07 0.07
C THR A 179 -26.75 26.26 -0.25
N GLY A 180 -27.45 25.76 0.76
CA GLY A 180 -28.57 24.82 0.61
C GLY A 180 -28.14 23.41 0.21
N ARG A 181 -26.83 23.10 0.22
CA ARG A 181 -26.30 21.76 -0.04
C ARG A 181 -26.35 20.90 1.23
N ASP A 182 -26.34 19.58 1.06
CA ASP A 182 -26.13 18.66 2.18
C ASP A 182 -24.81 18.97 2.87
N ARG A 183 -24.85 19.05 4.19
CA ARG A 183 -23.66 19.32 5.02
C ARG A 183 -22.58 18.27 4.81
N LEU A 184 -21.33 18.74 4.71
CA LEU A 184 -20.16 17.85 4.73
C LEU A 184 -20.11 17.04 6.03
N LEU A 185 -19.85 15.74 5.90
CA LEU A 185 -19.60 14.86 7.04
C LEU A 185 -18.24 15.17 7.66
N PHE A 186 -18.14 15.04 8.98
CA PHE A 186 -16.90 15.21 9.72
C PHE A 186 -16.63 14.01 10.62
N THR A 187 -15.53 13.30 10.34
CA THR A 187 -15.15 12.04 11.00
C THR A 187 -13.68 12.07 11.39
N SER A 188 -13.23 11.06 12.12
CA SER A 188 -11.81 10.89 12.44
C SER A 188 -11.47 9.42 12.67
N ALA A 189 -10.32 9.01 12.13
CA ALA A 189 -9.61 7.83 12.58
C ALA A 189 -8.84 8.14 13.87
N VAL A 190 -8.98 7.27 14.88
CA VAL A 190 -8.47 7.53 16.22
C VAL A 190 -7.75 6.32 16.82
N GLY A 191 -6.75 6.59 17.66
CA GLY A 191 -5.94 5.54 18.29
C GLY A 191 -6.74 4.66 19.28
N ALA A 192 -6.41 3.37 19.30
CA ALA A 192 -7.04 2.38 20.18
C ALA A 192 -6.37 2.28 21.57
N GLY A 193 -5.06 2.52 21.64
CA GLY A 193 -4.28 2.34 22.87
C GLY A 193 -4.66 3.32 23.98
N LYS A 194 -4.87 2.81 25.20
CA LYS A 194 -5.32 3.61 26.35
C LYS A 194 -4.51 4.89 26.57
N ALA A 195 -3.18 4.79 26.50
CA ALA A 195 -2.27 5.92 26.71
C ALA A 195 -2.46 7.02 25.66
N VAL A 196 -2.65 6.64 24.38
CA VAL A 196 -2.95 7.57 23.29
C VAL A 196 -4.31 8.22 23.52
N VAL A 197 -5.32 7.44 23.90
CA VAL A 197 -6.66 7.97 24.15
C VAL A 197 -6.65 9.05 25.24
N ASP A 198 -5.93 8.80 26.32
CA ASP A 198 -5.84 9.75 27.43
C ASP A 198 -5.06 11.02 27.08
N SER A 199 -3.96 10.90 26.33
CA SER A 199 -3.10 12.04 25.98
C SER A 199 -3.65 12.88 24.83
N ALA A 200 -4.31 12.27 23.84
CA ALA A 200 -4.61 12.91 22.57
C ALA A 200 -6.03 13.47 22.45
N TYR A 201 -7.02 12.88 23.15
CA TYR A 201 -8.43 13.09 22.79
C TYR A 201 -9.30 13.62 23.94
N ASP A 202 -10.01 14.71 23.67
CA ASP A 202 -11.21 15.11 24.42
C ASP A 202 -12.42 14.37 23.84
N VAL A 203 -12.62 13.12 24.31
CA VAL A 203 -13.61 12.20 23.75
C VAL A 203 -15.05 12.75 23.78
N PRO A 204 -15.54 13.38 24.87
CA PRO A 204 -16.86 14.00 24.87
C PRO A 204 -17.00 15.11 23.81
N VAL A 205 -16.00 15.98 23.64
CA VAL A 205 -16.04 17.05 22.64
C VAL A 205 -16.01 16.47 21.22
N MET A 206 -15.14 15.49 20.95
CA MET A 206 -15.11 14.81 19.66
C MET A 206 -16.45 14.16 19.33
N ALA A 207 -17.03 13.42 20.28
CA ALA A 207 -18.31 12.75 20.10
C ALA A 207 -19.49 13.73 19.90
N GLN A 208 -19.39 14.95 20.43
CA GLN A 208 -20.37 16.00 20.20
C GLN A 208 -20.33 16.51 18.75
N TYR A 209 -19.15 16.78 18.20
CA TYR A 209 -19.00 17.48 16.93
C TYR A 209 -18.78 16.57 15.71
N MET A 210 -18.30 15.34 15.89
CA MET A 210 -18.15 14.37 14.80
C MET A 210 -19.45 13.63 14.50
N ASP A 211 -19.65 13.29 13.23
CA ASP A 211 -20.75 12.45 12.77
C ASP A 211 -20.57 11.01 13.27
N PHE A 212 -19.37 10.46 13.09
CA PHE A 212 -18.92 9.20 13.69
C PHE A 212 -17.38 9.18 13.83
N ILE A 213 -16.87 8.23 14.62
CA ILE A 213 -15.46 8.09 15.00
C ILE A 213 -15.01 6.66 14.65
N CYS A 214 -13.96 6.53 13.84
CA CYS A 214 -13.38 5.26 13.41
C CYS A 214 -12.23 4.87 14.35
N ILE A 215 -12.46 3.87 15.22
CA ILE A 215 -11.41 3.38 16.13
C ILE A 215 -10.46 2.48 15.35
N MET A 216 -9.18 2.84 15.26
CA MET A 216 -8.13 2.00 14.67
C MET A 216 -7.75 0.86 15.61
N SER A 217 -8.66 -0.08 15.85
CA SER A 217 -8.51 -1.25 16.72
C SER A 217 -7.68 -2.38 16.10
N TYR A 218 -6.59 -1.99 15.45
CA TYR A 218 -5.56 -2.85 14.88
C TYR A 218 -4.20 -2.24 15.22
N ASP A 219 -3.10 -2.90 14.84
CA ASP A 219 -1.74 -2.49 15.23
C ASP A 219 -1.54 -2.45 16.75
N LEU A 220 -2.28 -3.30 17.46
CA LEU A 220 -2.18 -3.44 18.91
C LEU A 220 -0.86 -4.11 19.34
N HIS A 221 -0.30 -4.91 18.43
CA HIS A 221 1.01 -5.55 18.52
C HIS A 221 1.68 -5.54 17.15
N GLY A 222 3.01 -5.62 17.12
CA GLY A 222 3.74 -5.62 15.87
C GLY A 222 5.25 -5.64 16.04
N SER A 223 5.99 -5.60 14.93
CA SER A 223 7.44 -5.84 14.90
C SER A 223 8.30 -4.79 15.59
N TRP A 224 7.70 -3.76 16.17
CA TRP A 224 8.35 -2.84 17.12
C TRP A 224 8.57 -3.48 18.50
N GLU A 225 7.92 -4.62 18.78
CA GLU A 225 8.12 -5.46 19.96
C GLU A 225 9.14 -6.57 19.71
N SER A 226 9.76 -7.06 20.78
CA SER A 226 10.71 -8.20 20.75
C SER A 226 10.05 -9.56 20.93
N PHE A 227 8.72 -9.62 20.89
CA PHE A 227 7.91 -10.83 21.01
C PHE A 227 6.73 -10.78 20.05
N THR A 228 6.22 -11.94 19.66
CA THR A 228 5.03 -12.06 18.80
C THR A 228 3.77 -11.64 19.55
N GLY A 229 2.89 -10.91 18.90
CA GLY A 229 1.62 -10.46 19.47
C GLY A 229 0.53 -10.37 18.42
N LEU A 230 -0.72 -10.47 18.86
CA LEU A 230 -1.89 -10.47 17.97
C LEU A 230 -2.38 -9.04 17.73
N HIS A 231 -2.04 -8.45 16.59
CA HIS A 231 -2.30 -7.03 16.32
C HIS A 231 -3.78 -6.62 16.31
N THR A 232 -4.70 -7.58 16.31
CA THR A 232 -6.13 -7.34 16.15
C THR A 232 -6.98 -8.34 16.97
N GLY A 233 -6.45 -8.87 18.08
CA GLY A 233 -7.22 -9.78 18.94
C GLY A 233 -8.55 -9.17 19.41
N LEU A 234 -9.66 -9.93 19.32
CA LEU A 234 -10.97 -9.48 19.78
C LEU A 234 -10.93 -9.18 21.28
N ASP A 235 -10.43 -10.12 22.06
CA ASP A 235 -10.20 -10.00 23.50
C ASP A 235 -8.71 -10.26 23.81
N ALA A 236 -8.27 -9.97 25.03
CA ALA A 236 -6.88 -10.17 25.43
C ALA A 236 -6.52 -11.66 25.44
N SER A 237 -5.47 -12.06 24.71
CA SER A 237 -4.96 -13.43 24.82
C SER A 237 -4.52 -13.68 26.26
N ASP A 238 -4.64 -14.92 26.74
CA ASP A 238 -4.09 -15.32 28.04
C ASP A 238 -2.58 -15.05 28.12
N ALA A 239 -1.88 -15.14 26.98
CA ALA A 239 -0.45 -14.90 26.86
C ALA A 239 -0.05 -13.41 26.93
N ASP A 240 -0.98 -12.48 26.66
CA ASP A 240 -0.67 -11.05 26.64
C ASP A 240 -0.49 -10.51 28.06
N SER A 241 0.64 -9.85 28.34
CA SER A 241 0.86 -9.20 29.64
C SER A 241 0.01 -7.94 29.79
N ASP A 242 -0.24 -7.23 28.70
CA ASP A 242 -1.10 -6.05 28.68
C ASP A 242 -2.51 -6.45 28.23
N LYS A 243 -3.43 -6.55 29.18
CA LYS A 243 -4.82 -6.92 28.92
C LYS A 243 -5.66 -5.79 28.30
N THR A 244 -5.05 -4.64 27.97
CA THR A 244 -5.73 -3.50 27.33
C THR A 244 -5.53 -3.43 25.82
N LEU A 245 -4.60 -4.21 25.25
CA LEU A 245 -4.28 -4.19 23.81
C LEU A 245 -5.14 -5.18 23.01
N ASN A 246 -6.46 -4.99 23.04
CA ASN A 246 -7.42 -5.77 22.27
C ASN A 246 -8.59 -4.90 21.77
N VAL A 247 -9.30 -5.38 20.75
CA VAL A 247 -10.41 -4.66 20.08
C VAL A 247 -11.53 -4.33 21.07
N MET A 248 -11.91 -5.28 21.93
CA MET A 248 -12.99 -5.12 22.90
C MET A 248 -12.69 -4.06 23.95
N PHE A 249 -11.46 -4.04 24.48
CA PHE A 249 -11.01 -3.01 25.40
C PHE A 249 -11.02 -1.64 24.70
N ALA A 250 -10.43 -1.51 23.52
CA ALA A 250 -10.37 -0.24 22.80
C ALA A 250 -11.78 0.34 22.57
N ALA A 251 -12.71 -0.46 22.05
CA ALA A 251 -14.08 -0.08 21.80
C ALA A 251 -14.82 0.36 23.09
N ASN A 252 -14.67 -0.40 24.17
CA ASN A 252 -15.33 -0.09 25.45
C ASN A 252 -14.69 1.09 26.16
N TYR A 253 -13.38 1.30 25.99
CA TYR A 253 -12.68 2.42 26.60
C TYR A 253 -13.12 3.75 25.98
N TRP A 254 -13.20 3.84 24.66
CA TRP A 254 -13.77 5.01 23.97
C TRP A 254 -15.20 5.32 24.44
N HIS A 255 -16.02 4.29 24.61
CA HIS A 255 -17.37 4.45 25.16
C HIS A 255 -17.34 4.97 26.61
N GLN A 256 -16.53 4.37 27.47
CA GLN A 256 -16.34 4.78 28.87
C GLN A 256 -15.88 6.24 28.98
N LYS A 257 -15.07 6.71 28.03
CA LYS A 257 -14.58 8.09 27.96
C LYS A 257 -15.63 9.10 27.48
N GLY A 258 -16.80 8.66 27.06
CA GLY A 258 -17.96 9.52 26.79
C GLY A 258 -18.50 9.47 25.36
N ALA A 259 -17.93 8.65 24.47
CA ALA A 259 -18.46 8.51 23.11
C ALA A 259 -19.68 7.57 23.08
N PRO A 260 -20.80 7.96 22.44
CA PRO A 260 -21.94 7.07 22.22
C PRO A 260 -21.56 5.89 21.33
N ARG A 261 -21.96 4.66 21.67
CA ARG A 261 -21.63 3.45 20.89
C ARG A 261 -22.07 3.55 19.44
N ASN A 262 -23.25 4.12 19.18
CA ASN A 262 -23.78 4.31 17.83
C ASN A 262 -22.99 5.33 16.97
N LYS A 263 -22.04 6.07 17.55
CA LYS A 263 -21.07 6.91 16.81
C LYS A 263 -19.69 6.26 16.69
N LEU A 264 -19.44 5.14 17.36
CA LEU A 264 -18.16 4.45 17.34
C LEU A 264 -18.18 3.34 16.28
N ILE A 265 -17.31 3.46 15.30
CA ILE A 265 -17.13 2.51 14.20
C ILE A 265 -15.85 1.71 14.45
N ILE A 266 -15.95 0.39 14.53
CA ILE A 266 -14.84 -0.47 14.96
C ILE A 266 -13.97 -0.86 13.77
N GLY A 267 -12.68 -0.54 13.83
CA GLY A 267 -11.70 -0.84 12.78
C GLY A 267 -11.26 -2.29 12.75
N LEU A 268 -11.32 -2.89 11.56
CA LEU A 268 -10.97 -4.28 11.27
C LEU A 268 -9.90 -4.28 10.16
N GLY A 269 -8.77 -4.95 10.40
CA GLY A 269 -7.65 -4.97 9.45
C GLY A 269 -7.81 -6.09 8.42
N THR A 270 -7.71 -5.80 7.12
CA THR A 270 -7.58 -6.82 6.07
C THR A 270 -6.11 -7.15 5.77
N TYR A 271 -5.31 -7.18 6.82
CA TYR A 271 -3.87 -7.43 6.78
C TYR A 271 -3.43 -8.15 8.07
N GLY A 272 -2.16 -8.50 8.14
CA GLY A 272 -1.52 -9.03 9.34
C GLY A 272 -0.20 -8.33 9.65
N ARG A 273 0.19 -8.36 10.92
CA ARG A 273 1.52 -7.96 11.39
C ARG A 273 2.40 -9.20 11.55
N SER A 274 3.64 -9.11 11.07
CA SER A 274 4.54 -10.25 10.98
C SER A 274 5.86 -10.08 11.73
N PHE A 275 6.40 -11.20 12.19
CA PHE A 275 7.61 -11.29 12.99
C PHE A 275 8.52 -12.40 12.42
N THR A 276 9.82 -12.26 12.68
CA THR A 276 10.78 -13.36 12.54
C THR A 276 11.04 -13.97 13.92
N LEU A 277 10.68 -15.22 14.12
CA LEU A 277 10.90 -15.95 15.38
C LEU A 277 12.40 -16.14 15.62
N VAL A 278 12.81 -16.06 16.88
CA VAL A 278 14.17 -16.46 17.28
C VAL A 278 14.35 -17.97 17.09
N ASP A 279 13.37 -18.74 17.58
CA ASP A 279 13.31 -20.20 17.51
C ASP A 279 11.95 -20.64 16.97
N ALA A 280 11.93 -21.37 15.86
CA ALA A 280 10.70 -21.86 15.24
C ALA A 280 9.93 -22.86 16.11
N SER A 281 10.57 -23.50 17.09
CA SER A 281 9.91 -24.40 18.03
C SER A 281 9.13 -23.67 19.13
N ASN A 282 9.46 -22.39 19.37
CA ASN A 282 8.71 -21.50 20.24
C ASN A 282 7.93 -20.51 19.37
N HIS A 283 6.67 -20.84 19.07
CA HIS A 283 5.88 -20.15 18.06
C HIS A 283 4.48 -19.74 18.54
N GLY A 284 4.23 -19.80 19.85
CA GLY A 284 2.98 -19.30 20.44
C GLY A 284 2.96 -17.78 20.49
N VAL A 285 1.80 -17.21 20.86
CA VAL A 285 1.69 -15.77 21.19
C VAL A 285 2.64 -15.47 22.36
N GLY A 286 3.36 -14.35 22.29
CA GLY A 286 4.41 -13.98 23.24
C GLY A 286 5.77 -14.62 22.98
N ALA A 287 5.92 -15.45 21.94
CA ALA A 287 7.21 -16.04 21.60
C ALA A 287 8.26 -14.98 21.21
N PRO A 288 9.55 -15.12 21.60
CA PRO A 288 10.59 -14.17 21.25
C PRO A 288 10.78 -14.01 19.74
N ALA A 289 10.85 -12.76 19.30
CA ALA A 289 11.05 -12.36 17.90
C ALA A 289 12.35 -11.56 17.74
N SER A 290 13.06 -11.79 16.65
CA SER A 290 14.27 -11.02 16.28
C SER A 290 13.97 -9.74 15.51
N GLY A 291 12.70 -9.46 15.22
CA GLY A 291 12.22 -8.28 14.52
C GLY A 291 11.15 -8.59 13.49
N ALA A 292 10.98 -7.69 12.53
CA ALA A 292 9.96 -7.77 11.49
C ALA A 292 10.07 -9.02 10.62
N GLY A 293 8.92 -9.58 10.24
CA GLY A 293 8.84 -10.63 9.23
C GLY A 293 9.33 -10.15 7.86
N ALA A 294 9.71 -11.11 7.00
CA ALA A 294 10.08 -10.80 5.61
C ALA A 294 8.92 -10.09 4.88
N PRO A 295 9.23 -9.17 3.95
CA PRO A 295 8.19 -8.41 3.25
C PRO A 295 7.42 -9.32 2.28
N GLY A 296 6.12 -9.04 2.11
CA GLY A 296 5.30 -9.69 1.10
C GLY A 296 5.68 -9.31 -0.34
N THR A 297 5.29 -10.15 -1.29
CA THR A 297 5.54 -9.96 -2.73
C THR A 297 4.99 -8.63 -3.26
N TYR A 298 3.82 -8.22 -2.77
CA TYR A 298 3.04 -7.10 -3.29
C TYR A 298 3.07 -5.89 -2.35
N THR A 299 2.93 -6.11 -1.05
CA THR A 299 2.96 -5.02 -0.05
C THR A 299 4.38 -4.49 0.16
N ARG A 300 5.41 -5.36 0.02
CA ARG A 300 6.83 -5.00 0.06
C ARG A 300 7.30 -4.29 1.34
N GLU A 301 6.56 -4.46 2.42
CA GLU A 301 6.86 -3.87 3.72
C GLU A 301 7.20 -4.99 4.72
N LYS A 302 8.34 -4.85 5.40
CA LYS A 302 8.72 -5.81 6.46
C LYS A 302 7.75 -5.68 7.63
N GLY A 303 7.33 -6.81 8.19
CA GLY A 303 6.43 -6.81 9.34
C GLY A 303 4.95 -6.59 8.99
N PHE A 304 4.61 -6.53 7.70
CA PHE A 304 3.25 -6.27 7.22
C PHE A 304 2.94 -7.18 6.02
N LEU A 305 1.74 -7.77 6.00
CA LEU A 305 1.27 -8.63 4.90
C LEU A 305 -0.22 -8.39 4.68
N SER A 306 -0.64 -8.22 3.42
CA SER A 306 -2.06 -8.20 3.05
C SER A 306 -2.74 -9.55 3.32
N TYR A 307 -4.08 -9.56 3.44
CA TYR A 307 -4.83 -10.81 3.61
C TYR A 307 -4.59 -11.79 2.45
N TYR A 308 -4.54 -11.28 1.22
CA TYR A 308 -4.29 -12.12 0.05
C TYR A 308 -2.86 -12.69 -0.01
N GLU A 309 -1.84 -11.98 0.49
CA GLU A 309 -0.50 -12.55 0.65
C GLU A 309 -0.50 -13.68 1.67
N ILE A 310 -1.21 -13.52 2.78
CA ILE A 310 -1.33 -14.57 3.81
C ILE A 310 -2.05 -15.80 3.23
N CYS A 311 -3.10 -15.61 2.41
CA CYS A 311 -3.74 -16.71 1.69
C CYS A 311 -2.76 -17.45 0.76
N GLU A 312 -1.97 -16.73 -0.03
CA GLU A 312 -0.96 -17.33 -0.91
C GLU A 312 0.07 -18.13 -0.12
N MET A 313 0.56 -17.58 1.00
CA MET A 313 1.55 -18.21 1.85
C MET A 313 1.03 -19.49 2.52
N ARG A 314 -0.23 -19.49 2.95
CA ARG A 314 -0.91 -20.68 3.52
C ARG A 314 -1.00 -21.84 2.52
N LYS A 315 -1.06 -21.55 1.22
CA LYS A 315 -1.03 -22.59 0.15
C LYS A 315 0.37 -23.19 -0.03
N ASN A 316 1.41 -22.47 0.37
CA ASN A 316 2.81 -22.81 0.12
C ASN A 316 3.53 -23.35 1.38
N GLY A 317 2.78 -23.87 2.36
CA GLY A 317 3.30 -24.51 3.58
C GLY A 317 3.03 -23.72 4.85
N GLY A 318 3.62 -24.16 5.98
CA GLY A 318 3.36 -23.60 7.31
C GLY A 318 2.04 -24.09 7.92
N THR A 319 1.73 -23.60 9.12
CA THR A 319 0.58 -24.02 9.92
C THR A 319 -0.16 -22.79 10.45
N THR A 320 -1.48 -22.81 10.35
CA THR A 320 -2.34 -21.81 11.00
C THR A 320 -2.80 -22.34 12.35
N TYR A 321 -2.65 -21.52 13.38
CA TYR A 321 -3.16 -21.72 14.72
C TYR A 321 -4.21 -20.64 15.01
N ARG A 322 -5.04 -20.83 16.05
CA ARG A 322 -6.00 -19.83 16.50
C ARG A 322 -5.90 -19.65 18.01
N ASP A 323 -5.92 -18.40 18.45
CA ASP A 323 -6.06 -18.09 19.86
C ASP A 323 -7.54 -18.21 20.28
N PRO A 324 -7.88 -19.02 21.28
CA PRO A 324 -9.27 -19.30 21.64
C PRO A 324 -9.98 -18.14 22.34
N VAL A 325 -9.23 -17.20 22.93
CA VAL A 325 -9.78 -16.03 23.66
C VAL A 325 -9.80 -14.82 22.73
N ALA A 326 -8.68 -14.52 22.08
CA ALA A 326 -8.57 -13.41 21.14
C ALA A 326 -9.30 -13.66 19.81
N LYS A 327 -9.77 -14.90 19.56
CA LYS A 327 -10.55 -15.34 18.39
C LYS A 327 -9.89 -15.15 17.03
N VAL A 328 -8.62 -14.77 16.98
CA VAL A 328 -7.88 -14.48 15.73
C VAL A 328 -6.89 -15.60 15.40
N PRO A 329 -6.64 -15.85 14.10
CA PRO A 329 -5.62 -16.78 13.67
C PRO A 329 -4.21 -16.16 13.74
N TYR A 330 -3.20 -17.03 13.81
CA TYR A 330 -1.84 -16.71 13.45
C TYR A 330 -1.21 -17.83 12.62
N TYR A 331 -0.39 -17.45 11.64
CA TYR A 331 0.32 -18.35 10.75
C TYR A 331 1.78 -18.48 11.16
N VAL A 332 2.32 -19.70 11.13
CA VAL A 332 3.72 -20.01 11.43
C VAL A 332 4.33 -20.83 10.31
N ASN A 333 5.47 -20.40 9.78
CA ASN A 333 6.29 -21.21 8.90
C ASN A 333 7.62 -21.54 9.57
N PRO A 334 7.84 -22.79 10.01
CA PRO A 334 9.05 -23.15 10.76
C PRO A 334 10.32 -23.07 9.91
N ASN A 335 10.23 -23.21 8.59
CA ASN A 335 11.40 -23.17 7.69
C ASN A 335 11.91 -21.74 7.50
N THR A 336 11.00 -20.76 7.41
CA THR A 336 11.35 -19.35 7.25
C THR A 336 11.38 -18.59 8.58
N LYS A 337 10.98 -19.24 9.68
CA LYS A 337 10.74 -18.65 11.01
C LYS A 337 9.71 -17.52 11.00
N LEU A 338 8.88 -17.44 9.98
CA LEU A 338 7.89 -16.39 9.87
C LEU A 338 6.70 -16.68 10.78
N TRP A 339 6.26 -15.67 11.52
CA TRP A 339 5.04 -15.66 12.32
C TRP A 339 4.17 -14.48 11.89
N VAL A 340 2.87 -14.67 11.69
CA VAL A 340 1.95 -13.60 11.25
C VAL A 340 0.63 -13.70 12.01
N GLY A 341 0.26 -12.68 12.78
CA GLY A 341 -1.07 -12.53 13.36
C GLY A 341 -1.95 -11.72 12.41
N TYR A 342 -3.17 -12.18 12.12
CA TYR A 342 -4.03 -11.59 11.10
C TYR A 342 -5.51 -11.86 11.37
N ASP A 343 -6.41 -11.26 10.58
CA ASP A 343 -7.84 -11.59 10.57
C ASP A 343 -8.21 -12.55 9.43
N ASP A 344 -9.16 -13.44 9.70
CA ASP A 344 -9.86 -14.23 8.69
C ASP A 344 -11.37 -14.14 8.84
N LYS A 345 -12.13 -14.87 8.00
CA LYS A 345 -13.59 -14.81 8.02
C LYS A 345 -14.18 -15.18 9.39
N GLU A 346 -13.57 -16.10 10.12
CA GLU A 346 -14.05 -16.51 11.44
C GLU A 346 -13.82 -15.40 12.47
N SER A 347 -12.63 -14.79 12.50
CA SER A 347 -12.35 -13.69 13.44
C SER A 347 -13.14 -12.42 13.13
N ILE A 348 -13.32 -12.10 11.83
CA ILE A 348 -14.19 -10.99 11.40
C ILE A 348 -15.64 -11.25 11.83
N TYR A 349 -16.16 -12.46 11.63
CA TYR A 349 -17.50 -12.81 12.08
C TYR A 349 -17.65 -12.65 13.59
N ALA A 350 -16.69 -13.15 14.38
CA ALA A 350 -16.70 -13.02 15.84
C ALA A 350 -16.73 -11.55 16.29
N LYS A 351 -15.88 -10.69 15.71
CA LYS A 351 -15.86 -9.25 16.02
C LYS A 351 -17.19 -8.55 15.70
N LEU A 352 -17.83 -8.93 14.59
CA LEU A 352 -19.15 -8.41 14.22
C LEU A 352 -20.22 -8.85 15.22
N THR A 353 -20.30 -10.15 15.53
CA THR A 353 -21.42 -10.70 16.31
C THR A 353 -21.26 -10.61 17.82
N GLU A 354 -20.03 -10.68 18.33
CA GLU A 354 -19.76 -10.72 19.77
C GLU A 354 -19.46 -9.33 20.36
N LEU A 355 -19.13 -8.34 19.53
CA LEU A 355 -18.88 -6.96 19.95
C LEU A 355 -19.81 -5.97 19.23
N ILE A 356 -19.67 -5.81 17.92
CA ILE A 356 -20.30 -4.69 17.19
C ILE A 356 -21.84 -4.74 17.31
N ILE A 357 -22.42 -5.89 16.95
CA ILE A 357 -23.87 -6.09 16.95
C ILE A 357 -24.38 -6.26 18.38
N LYS A 358 -23.71 -7.10 19.18
CA LYS A 358 -24.11 -7.42 20.56
C LYS A 358 -24.20 -6.17 21.45
N ASP A 359 -23.20 -5.29 21.38
CA ASP A 359 -23.11 -4.15 22.28
C ASP A 359 -23.70 -2.85 21.68
N GLY A 360 -24.11 -2.89 20.40
CA GLY A 360 -24.79 -1.79 19.70
C GLY A 360 -23.85 -0.69 19.25
N TYR A 361 -22.68 -1.04 18.71
CA TYR A 361 -21.75 -0.10 18.08
C TYR A 361 -22.28 0.37 16.71
N GLY A 362 -21.81 1.53 16.25
CA GLY A 362 -22.33 2.17 15.03
C GLY A 362 -22.04 1.41 13.74
N GLY A 363 -21.06 0.50 13.75
CA GLY A 363 -20.74 -0.37 12.62
C GLY A 363 -19.27 -0.75 12.56
N ALA A 364 -18.79 -1.04 11.35
CA ALA A 364 -17.42 -1.50 11.10
C ALA A 364 -16.69 -0.58 10.11
N MET A 365 -15.39 -0.45 10.33
CA MET A 365 -14.45 0.21 9.43
C MET A 365 -13.41 -0.82 8.98
N THR A 366 -12.95 -0.75 7.73
CA THR A 366 -11.87 -1.61 7.24
C THR A 366 -10.68 -0.82 6.72
N TRP A 367 -9.51 -1.21 7.20
CA TRP A 367 -8.21 -0.84 6.64
C TRP A 367 -7.59 -2.10 6.01
N ALA A 368 -7.60 -2.28 4.69
CA ALA A 368 -8.17 -1.42 3.65
C ALA A 368 -8.76 -2.24 2.49
N LEU A 369 -9.52 -1.59 1.59
CA LEU A 369 -10.12 -2.22 0.40
C LEU A 369 -9.09 -3.01 -0.42
N ASP A 370 -7.92 -2.42 -0.59
CA ASP A 370 -6.84 -2.92 -1.44
C ASP A 370 -5.99 -4.03 -0.80
N LEU A 371 -6.27 -4.42 0.45
CA LEU A 371 -5.56 -5.46 1.18
C LEU A 371 -6.38 -6.75 1.37
N ASP A 372 -7.69 -6.70 1.13
CA ASP A 372 -8.53 -7.90 0.99
C ASP A 372 -8.29 -8.58 -0.37
N ASP A 373 -8.77 -9.80 -0.59
CA ASP A 373 -8.71 -10.42 -1.93
C ASP A 373 -9.76 -9.81 -2.87
N PHE A 374 -9.51 -8.57 -3.26
CA PHE A 374 -10.39 -7.76 -4.10
C PHE A 374 -10.53 -8.29 -5.53
N THR A 375 -9.71 -9.25 -5.94
CA THR A 375 -9.86 -9.94 -7.24
C THR A 375 -10.69 -11.22 -7.10
N GLY A 376 -10.69 -11.81 -5.91
CA GLY A 376 -11.26 -13.12 -5.62
C GLY A 376 -10.49 -14.30 -6.20
N THR A 377 -9.26 -14.06 -6.69
CA THR A 377 -8.47 -15.07 -7.41
C THR A 377 -7.42 -15.74 -6.53
N ILE A 378 -7.13 -15.19 -5.33
CA ILE A 378 -5.98 -15.60 -4.53
C ILE A 378 -6.39 -16.51 -3.38
N CYS A 379 -7.42 -16.16 -2.61
CA CYS A 379 -7.85 -16.96 -1.46
C CYS A 379 -8.75 -18.13 -1.87
N GLY A 380 -9.46 -18.03 -3.02
CA GLY A 380 -10.48 -18.99 -3.42
C GLY A 380 -11.81 -18.81 -2.66
N GLU A 381 -12.03 -17.61 -2.11
CA GLU A 381 -13.17 -17.28 -1.24
C GLU A 381 -14.13 -16.26 -1.86
N GLY A 382 -13.96 -15.95 -3.15
CA GLY A 382 -14.71 -14.91 -3.87
C GLY A 382 -14.10 -13.53 -3.72
N LYS A 383 -14.67 -12.53 -4.40
CA LYS A 383 -14.20 -11.14 -4.39
C LYS A 383 -14.47 -10.51 -3.02
N TYR A 384 -13.49 -9.81 -2.44
CA TYR A 384 -13.60 -9.14 -1.14
C TYR A 384 -14.13 -10.06 -0.03
N PRO A 385 -13.48 -11.21 0.25
CA PRO A 385 -14.04 -12.22 1.15
C PRO A 385 -14.26 -11.73 2.58
N LEU A 386 -13.41 -10.86 3.10
CA LEU A 386 -13.56 -10.30 4.45
C LEU A 386 -14.56 -9.17 4.47
N ILE A 387 -14.45 -8.22 3.53
CA ILE A 387 -15.30 -7.01 3.52
C ILE A 387 -16.74 -7.36 3.11
N SER A 388 -16.94 -8.28 2.17
CA SER A 388 -18.27 -8.79 1.81
C SER A 388 -18.93 -9.53 2.98
N LEU A 389 -18.15 -10.24 3.80
CA LEU A 389 -18.68 -10.86 5.02
C LEU A 389 -19.17 -9.79 6.01
N MET A 390 -18.39 -8.72 6.23
CA MET A 390 -18.80 -7.59 7.08
C MET A 390 -20.13 -6.99 6.59
N LYS A 391 -20.22 -6.66 5.30
CA LYS A 391 -21.43 -6.12 4.68
C LYS A 391 -22.64 -7.04 4.89
N ASN A 392 -22.51 -8.31 4.55
CA ASN A 392 -23.60 -9.28 4.63
C ASN A 392 -24.12 -9.48 6.06
N VAL A 393 -23.22 -9.52 7.05
CA VAL A 393 -23.58 -9.69 8.46
C VAL A 393 -24.28 -8.45 9.01
N LEU A 394 -23.76 -7.26 8.71
CA LEU A 394 -24.38 -6.00 9.15
C LEU A 394 -25.74 -5.76 8.47
N ASP A 395 -25.90 -6.10 7.19
CA ASP A 395 -27.19 -6.04 6.49
C ASP A 395 -28.24 -6.97 7.12
N GLN A 396 -27.84 -8.19 7.49
CA GLN A 396 -28.74 -9.13 8.16
C GLN A 396 -29.20 -8.58 9.51
N ALA A 397 -28.30 -7.95 10.25
CA ALA A 397 -28.61 -7.33 11.54
C ALA A 397 -29.55 -6.11 11.36
N ASN A 398 -29.36 -5.30 10.32
CA ASN A 398 -30.28 -4.21 9.95
C ASN A 398 -31.69 -4.74 9.62
N GLY A 399 -31.79 -5.89 8.95
CA GLY A 399 -33.05 -6.54 8.60
C GLY A 399 -33.80 -7.22 9.75
N GLY A 400 -33.29 -7.14 10.99
CA GLY A 400 -33.90 -7.79 12.17
C GLY A 400 -33.85 -9.32 12.14
N GLY A 401 -33.07 -9.90 11.23
CA GLY A 401 -32.90 -11.35 11.10
C GLY A 401 -31.89 -11.91 12.10
N THR A 402 -32.00 -13.21 12.43
CA THR A 402 -30.93 -13.92 13.14
C THR A 402 -29.68 -13.98 12.26
N VAL A 403 -28.58 -13.35 12.68
CA VAL A 403 -27.29 -13.41 11.96
C VAL A 403 -26.83 -14.86 11.91
N LYS A 404 -26.65 -15.39 10.70
CA LYS A 404 -26.21 -16.78 10.50
C LYS A 404 -24.68 -16.83 10.31
N PRO A 405 -24.00 -17.83 10.89
CA PRO A 405 -22.59 -18.07 10.60
C PRO A 405 -22.35 -18.28 9.11
N PRO A 406 -21.21 -17.81 8.55
CA PRO A 406 -20.82 -18.17 7.21
C PRO A 406 -20.67 -19.69 7.10
N THR A 407 -21.19 -20.28 6.01
CA THR A 407 -21.01 -21.71 5.73
C THR A 407 -19.55 -21.95 5.32
N THR A 408 -18.72 -22.39 6.25
CA THR A 408 -17.38 -22.90 5.96
C THR A 408 -17.48 -24.29 5.34
N LYS A 409 -17.18 -24.40 4.05
CA LYS A 409 -16.76 -25.69 3.50
C LYS A 409 -15.26 -25.83 3.79
N GLU A 410 -14.92 -26.46 4.90
CA GLU A 410 -13.56 -26.99 5.07
C GLU A 410 -13.35 -28.21 4.14
N PRO A 411 -12.14 -28.41 3.58
CA PRO A 411 -11.79 -29.63 2.87
C PRO A 411 -11.53 -30.76 3.87
N GLY A 412 -12.61 -31.39 4.34
CA GLY A 412 -12.57 -32.60 5.15
C GLY A 412 -12.44 -33.86 4.31
N THR A 413 -11.43 -34.68 4.62
CA THR A 413 -11.23 -36.05 4.14
C THR A 413 -12.41 -36.95 4.53
N ASN A 414 -13.10 -37.55 3.54
CA ASN A 414 -14.11 -38.58 3.81
C ASN A 414 -13.65 -39.96 3.32
N PRO A 415 -13.75 -41.02 4.15
CA PRO A 415 -13.56 -42.42 3.73
C PRO A 415 -14.68 -42.88 2.77
N PRO A 416 -14.46 -43.95 1.98
CA PRO A 416 -15.37 -44.34 0.92
C PRO A 416 -16.62 -44.97 1.51
N THR A 417 -17.79 -44.39 1.21
CA THR A 417 -19.06 -45.07 1.47
C THR A 417 -19.83 -45.23 0.15
N ASN A 418 -19.94 -46.50 -0.26
CA ASN A 418 -20.73 -46.97 -1.39
C ASN A 418 -22.23 -46.90 -1.06
N ALA A 419 -23.03 -46.19 -1.85
CA ALA A 419 -24.44 -46.49 -2.13
C ALA A 419 -24.99 -45.58 -3.25
N PRO A 420 -26.00 -46.04 -4.03
CA PRO A 420 -26.15 -45.69 -5.45
C PRO A 420 -26.97 -44.42 -5.72
N THR A 421 -26.57 -43.73 -6.78
CA THR A 421 -27.21 -42.57 -7.39
C THR A 421 -28.50 -42.95 -8.11
N ASN A 422 -29.64 -42.41 -7.66
CA ASN A 422 -30.85 -42.31 -8.47
C ASN A 422 -30.79 -41.06 -9.35
N ALA A 423 -31.25 -41.22 -10.59
CA ALA A 423 -31.13 -40.30 -11.72
C ALA A 423 -31.73 -38.89 -11.48
N PRO A 424 -31.17 -37.82 -12.08
CA PRO A 424 -31.78 -36.49 -12.05
C PRO A 424 -32.83 -36.32 -13.15
N THR A 425 -33.98 -35.81 -12.75
CA THR A 425 -35.08 -35.32 -13.59
C THR A 425 -34.63 -34.11 -14.42
N THR A 426 -34.83 -34.20 -15.74
CA THR A 426 -34.58 -33.12 -16.71
C THR A 426 -35.50 -31.92 -16.46
N THR A 427 -34.92 -30.76 -16.18
CA THR A 427 -35.65 -29.47 -16.24
C THR A 427 -34.94 -28.56 -17.25
N ARG A 428 -35.73 -28.06 -18.20
CA ARG A 428 -35.32 -27.32 -19.40
C ARG A 428 -34.76 -25.93 -19.06
N ALA A 429 -33.65 -25.56 -19.69
CA ALA A 429 -33.04 -24.23 -19.59
C ALA A 429 -33.97 -23.13 -20.14
N PRO A 430 -33.96 -21.92 -19.56
CA PRO A 430 -34.66 -20.76 -20.11
C PRO A 430 -33.89 -20.18 -21.30
N SER A 431 -34.56 -20.13 -22.46
CA SER A 431 -34.12 -19.39 -23.64
C SER A 431 -34.31 -17.89 -23.41
N VAL A 432 -33.23 -17.12 -23.48
CA VAL A 432 -33.28 -15.65 -23.58
C VAL A 432 -33.46 -15.28 -25.04
N THR A 433 -34.64 -14.80 -25.39
CA THR A 433 -34.93 -14.14 -26.67
C THR A 433 -34.53 -12.66 -26.59
N THR A 434 -33.58 -12.26 -27.42
CA THR A 434 -33.26 -10.86 -27.76
C THR A 434 -34.28 -10.28 -28.74
N PRO A 435 -34.59 -8.97 -28.61
CA PRO A 435 -35.06 -8.18 -29.76
C PRO A 435 -34.11 -6.99 -30.05
N GLY A 436 -33.59 -6.93 -31.28
CA GLY A 436 -33.04 -5.70 -31.89
C GLY A 436 -31.60 -5.80 -32.36
N GLY A 437 -31.38 -6.04 -33.66
CA GLY A 437 -30.08 -6.38 -34.24
C GLY A 437 -29.06 -5.23 -34.26
N GLY A 438 -27.89 -5.54 -33.73
CA GLY A 438 -26.61 -5.01 -34.13
C GLY A 438 -25.61 -6.10 -33.80
N GLY A 439 -25.04 -6.78 -34.80
CA GLY A 439 -24.02 -7.80 -34.58
C GLY A 439 -22.75 -7.21 -33.95
N ALA A 440 -21.58 -7.78 -34.20
CA ALA A 440 -20.31 -7.21 -33.74
C ALA A 440 -20.17 -5.70 -34.05
N ASP A 441 -20.74 -5.21 -35.16
CA ASP A 441 -20.81 -3.78 -35.50
C ASP A 441 -21.64 -2.93 -34.52
N GLY A 442 -22.69 -3.48 -33.91
CA GLY A 442 -23.49 -2.79 -32.88
C GLY A 442 -22.68 -2.53 -31.60
N ILE A 443 -21.80 -3.48 -31.24
CA ILE A 443 -20.85 -3.33 -30.14
C ILE A 443 -19.83 -2.24 -30.49
N CYS A 444 -19.31 -2.22 -31.72
CA CYS A 444 -18.38 -1.19 -32.15
C CYS A 444 -19.01 0.20 -32.30
N ALA A 445 -20.30 0.30 -32.63
CA ALA A 445 -21.00 1.58 -32.69
C ALA A 445 -21.13 2.28 -31.32
N GLN A 446 -21.01 1.51 -30.21
CA GLN A 446 -21.07 2.00 -28.83
C GLN A 446 -19.71 1.98 -28.12
N SER A 447 -18.63 1.62 -28.83
CA SER A 447 -17.28 1.46 -28.28
C SER A 447 -16.28 2.41 -28.94
N TYR A 448 -15.09 2.61 -28.34
CA TYR A 448 -14.06 3.50 -28.88
C TYR A 448 -13.19 2.81 -29.95
N HIS A 449 -12.51 3.61 -30.79
CA HIS A 449 -11.61 3.09 -31.83
C HIS A 449 -10.44 2.30 -31.23
N GLY A 450 -10.25 1.07 -31.68
CA GLY A 450 -9.23 0.15 -31.18
C GLY A 450 -9.71 -0.78 -30.06
N TYR A 451 -10.97 -0.66 -29.60
CA TYR A 451 -11.58 -1.62 -28.67
C TYR A 451 -11.61 -3.04 -29.29
N ILE A 452 -11.21 -4.04 -28.51
CA ILE A 452 -11.10 -5.44 -28.94
C ILE A 452 -12.04 -6.30 -28.10
N PHE A 453 -12.72 -7.28 -28.71
CA PHE A 453 -13.63 -8.20 -28.02
C PHE A 453 -13.70 -9.56 -28.74
N PRO A 454 -14.05 -10.66 -28.06
CA PRO A 454 -13.99 -12.00 -28.63
C PRO A 454 -14.97 -12.22 -29.77
N ASN A 455 -14.57 -13.03 -30.76
CA ASN A 455 -15.51 -13.61 -31.71
C ASN A 455 -16.13 -14.87 -31.09
N VAL A 456 -17.37 -14.75 -30.63
CA VAL A 456 -18.10 -15.84 -29.95
C VAL A 456 -18.36 -17.07 -30.85
N ASN A 457 -18.26 -16.91 -32.17
CA ASN A 457 -18.48 -18.00 -33.13
C ASN A 457 -17.17 -18.68 -33.58
N ASP A 458 -16.02 -18.04 -33.35
CA ASP A 458 -14.71 -18.54 -33.77
C ASP A 458 -13.62 -18.01 -32.83
N CYS A 459 -13.24 -18.82 -31.85
CA CYS A 459 -12.21 -18.49 -30.86
C CYS A 459 -10.80 -18.33 -31.46
N SER A 460 -10.56 -18.73 -32.72
CA SER A 460 -9.31 -18.44 -33.42
C SER A 460 -9.26 -17.01 -33.97
N SER A 461 -10.29 -16.20 -33.69
CA SER A 461 -10.38 -14.81 -34.11
C SER A 461 -11.01 -13.92 -33.03
N PHE A 462 -10.87 -12.62 -33.21
CA PHE A 462 -11.51 -11.60 -32.39
C PHE A 462 -11.94 -10.41 -33.24
N TYR A 463 -12.74 -9.50 -32.69
CA TYR A 463 -13.13 -8.27 -33.36
C TYR A 463 -12.32 -7.10 -32.82
N GLN A 464 -11.88 -6.21 -33.71
CA GLN A 464 -11.35 -4.90 -33.36
C GLN A 464 -12.20 -3.80 -33.99
N CYS A 465 -12.57 -2.80 -33.20
CA CYS A 465 -13.38 -1.69 -33.66
C CYS A 465 -12.56 -0.66 -34.43
N VAL A 466 -12.88 -0.48 -35.71
CA VAL A 466 -12.28 0.51 -36.59
C VAL A 466 -13.39 1.42 -37.12
N HIS A 467 -13.37 2.68 -36.68
CA HIS A 467 -14.38 3.71 -37.02
C HIS A 467 -15.84 3.25 -36.83
N GLY A 468 -16.12 2.61 -35.69
CA GLY A 468 -17.47 2.14 -35.36
C GLY A 468 -17.91 0.85 -36.06
N ARG A 469 -17.01 0.19 -36.81
CA ARG A 469 -17.26 -1.12 -37.42
C ARG A 469 -16.35 -2.20 -36.84
N ALA A 470 -16.86 -3.41 -36.69
CA ALA A 470 -16.13 -4.55 -36.20
C ALA A 470 -15.37 -5.23 -37.35
N VAL A 471 -14.04 -5.22 -37.23
CA VAL A 471 -13.15 -5.92 -38.16
C VAL A 471 -12.69 -7.21 -37.49
N VAL A 472 -12.89 -8.36 -38.15
CA VAL A 472 -12.38 -9.65 -37.65
C VAL A 472 -10.87 -9.71 -37.84
N ILE A 473 -10.14 -9.99 -36.77
CA ILE A 473 -8.71 -10.25 -36.74
C ILE A 473 -8.49 -11.72 -36.37
N GLN A 474 -7.77 -12.43 -37.22
CA GLN A 474 -7.41 -13.83 -37.01
C GLN A 474 -6.16 -13.93 -36.14
N CYS A 475 -6.20 -14.83 -35.16
CA CYS A 475 -5.01 -15.18 -34.39
C CYS A 475 -3.99 -15.89 -35.28
N GLN A 476 -2.71 -15.84 -34.87
CA GLN A 476 -1.69 -16.67 -35.52
C GLN A 476 -2.06 -18.16 -35.37
N SER A 477 -1.75 -18.95 -36.40
CA SER A 477 -2.16 -20.35 -36.51
C SER A 477 -1.85 -21.15 -35.24
N GLY A 478 -2.89 -21.73 -34.63
CA GLY A 478 -2.78 -22.54 -33.42
C GLY A 478 -3.01 -21.78 -32.10
N LEU A 479 -3.20 -20.46 -32.13
CA LEU A 479 -3.55 -19.64 -30.98
C LEU A 479 -5.04 -19.30 -30.95
N LEU A 480 -5.59 -19.09 -29.76
CA LEU A 480 -6.98 -18.68 -29.53
C LEU A 480 -7.01 -17.33 -28.82
N PHE A 481 -8.04 -16.53 -29.05
CA PHE A 481 -8.16 -15.23 -28.42
C PHE A 481 -8.53 -15.36 -26.93
N ASN A 482 -7.65 -14.86 -26.07
CA ASN A 482 -7.82 -14.86 -24.62
C ASN A 482 -8.46 -13.57 -24.15
N VAL A 483 -9.73 -13.64 -23.75
CA VAL A 483 -10.50 -12.49 -23.25
C VAL A 483 -9.97 -11.90 -21.94
N ALA A 484 -9.14 -12.63 -21.19
CA ALA A 484 -8.58 -12.14 -19.95
C ALA A 484 -7.31 -11.30 -20.17
N THR A 485 -6.63 -11.49 -21.30
CA THR A 485 -5.37 -10.82 -21.62
C THR A 485 -5.43 -9.97 -22.88
N ASP A 486 -6.59 -9.92 -23.54
CA ASP A 486 -6.87 -9.25 -24.81
C ASP A 486 -5.86 -9.57 -25.92
N ASN A 487 -5.35 -10.81 -25.94
CA ASN A 487 -4.35 -11.28 -26.90
C ASN A 487 -4.57 -12.73 -27.33
N CYS A 488 -3.96 -13.12 -28.45
CA CYS A 488 -3.94 -14.51 -28.89
C CYS A 488 -2.95 -15.31 -28.05
N ASP A 489 -3.41 -16.37 -27.42
CA ASP A 489 -2.67 -17.21 -26.48
C ASP A 489 -2.84 -18.70 -26.84
N TRP A 490 -2.07 -19.57 -26.20
CA TRP A 490 -2.16 -21.00 -26.40
C TRP A 490 -3.52 -21.55 -25.96
N PRO A 491 -4.08 -22.55 -26.64
CA PRO A 491 -5.39 -23.11 -26.30
C PRO A 491 -5.52 -23.57 -24.84
N SER A 492 -4.43 -23.99 -24.19
CA SER A 492 -4.41 -24.36 -22.77
C SER A 492 -4.75 -23.21 -21.82
N ASN A 493 -4.56 -21.97 -22.26
CA ASN A 493 -4.76 -20.76 -21.48
C ASN A 493 -6.07 -20.05 -21.83
N VAL A 494 -6.86 -20.60 -22.76
CA VAL A 494 -8.09 -19.98 -23.28
C VAL A 494 -9.28 -20.90 -23.08
N VAL A 495 -10.30 -20.41 -22.38
CA VAL A 495 -11.58 -21.12 -22.24
C VAL A 495 -12.48 -20.72 -23.41
N CYS A 496 -12.43 -21.49 -24.49
CA CYS A 496 -13.28 -21.29 -25.66
C CYS A 496 -14.61 -22.04 -25.53
N ALA A 497 -15.73 -21.33 -25.62
CA ALA A 497 -17.07 -21.91 -25.69
C ALA A 497 -17.59 -21.90 -27.14
N SER A 498 -17.02 -22.73 -28.01
CA SER A 498 -17.57 -22.87 -29.37
C SER A 498 -18.85 -23.72 -29.33
N THR A 499 -19.98 -23.09 -29.63
CA THR A 499 -21.23 -23.81 -29.97
C THR A 499 -21.18 -24.17 -31.45
N THR A 500 -20.75 -25.39 -31.80
CA THR A 500 -21.30 -26.09 -32.96
C THR A 500 -20.96 -27.58 -32.99
N GLN A 501 -21.90 -28.29 -33.60
CA GLN A 501 -22.11 -29.73 -33.66
C GLN A 501 -20.90 -30.56 -34.09
N ALA A 502 -20.77 -31.73 -33.47
CA ALA A 502 -19.82 -32.77 -33.85
C ALA A 502 -20.10 -33.28 -35.29
N PRO A 503 -19.09 -33.42 -36.16
CA PRO A 503 -19.20 -34.23 -37.35
C PRO A 503 -19.18 -35.71 -36.94
N VAL A 504 -20.23 -36.41 -37.34
CA VAL A 504 -20.30 -37.87 -37.29
C VAL A 504 -19.35 -38.41 -38.35
N THR A 505 -18.32 -39.19 -37.98
CA THR A 505 -17.62 -40.05 -38.95
C THR A 505 -17.20 -41.36 -38.28
N ALA A 506 -17.33 -42.41 -39.07
CA ALA A 506 -17.51 -43.80 -38.70
C ALA A 506 -16.32 -44.50 -38.02
N VAL A 507 -16.69 -45.53 -37.27
CA VAL A 507 -15.86 -46.55 -36.62
C VAL A 507 -14.97 -47.29 -37.63
N PRO A 508 -13.68 -47.49 -37.32
CA PRO A 508 -12.95 -48.66 -37.72
C PRO A 508 -12.69 -49.57 -36.51
N THR A 509 -13.15 -50.81 -36.64
CA THR A 509 -12.96 -51.93 -35.73
C THR A 509 -11.50 -52.36 -35.73
N THR A 510 -10.83 -52.48 -34.58
CA THR A 510 -9.65 -53.34 -34.44
C THR A 510 -9.51 -53.88 -33.01
N GLN A 511 -9.10 -55.14 -32.92
CA GLN A 511 -9.22 -56.05 -31.78
C GLN A 511 -8.23 -55.78 -30.63
N ALA A 512 -8.65 -56.17 -29.42
CA ALA A 512 -7.88 -56.09 -28.18
C ALA A 512 -6.70 -57.07 -28.13
N PRO A 513 -5.53 -56.68 -27.58
CA PRO A 513 -4.50 -57.61 -27.14
C PRO A 513 -4.82 -58.14 -25.74
N VAL A 514 -4.65 -59.45 -25.58
CA VAL A 514 -4.85 -60.21 -24.34
C VAL A 514 -3.59 -60.09 -23.47
N THR A 515 -3.72 -59.56 -22.26
CA THR A 515 -2.61 -59.48 -21.28
C THR A 515 -2.60 -60.72 -20.41
N ALA A 516 -1.52 -61.50 -20.46
CA ALA A 516 -1.28 -62.64 -19.57
C ALA A 516 -0.64 -62.17 -18.25
N VAL A 517 -1.14 -62.73 -17.15
CA VAL A 517 -0.71 -62.52 -15.76
C VAL A 517 0.60 -63.27 -15.47
N PRO A 518 1.62 -62.66 -14.83
CA PRO A 518 2.71 -63.38 -14.21
C PRO A 518 2.45 -63.64 -12.72
N THR A 519 2.64 -64.89 -12.33
CA THR A 519 2.46 -65.46 -10.99
C THR A 519 3.65 -65.16 -10.07
N THR A 520 3.35 -64.81 -8.82
CA THR A 520 4.31 -64.56 -7.73
C THR A 520 4.94 -65.86 -7.20
N GLN A 521 6.26 -65.87 -6.98
CA GLN A 521 6.92 -66.85 -6.09
C GLN A 521 7.86 -66.15 -5.09
N ALA A 522 7.91 -66.73 -3.90
CA ALA A 522 8.51 -66.22 -2.66
C ALA A 522 10.06 -66.23 -2.67
N PRO A 523 10.72 -65.40 -1.82
CA PRO A 523 12.16 -65.22 -1.85
C PRO A 523 12.90 -66.32 -1.07
N VAL A 524 14.03 -66.78 -1.63
CA VAL A 524 14.96 -67.71 -0.98
C VAL A 524 16.26 -66.98 -0.65
N THR A 525 16.67 -67.13 0.60
CA THR A 525 17.85 -66.55 1.25
C THR A 525 19.17 -67.07 0.69
N ALA A 526 20.15 -66.18 0.46
CA ALA A 526 21.56 -66.54 0.36
C ALA A 526 22.43 -65.48 1.06
N VAL A 527 23.26 -65.95 2.00
CA VAL A 527 24.30 -65.21 2.73
C VAL A 527 25.62 -65.39 1.97
N PRO A 528 26.47 -64.35 1.81
CA PRO A 528 27.84 -64.52 2.34
C PRO A 528 28.53 -63.23 2.88
N THR A 529 29.12 -63.41 4.07
CA THR A 529 30.43 -62.95 4.59
C THR A 529 30.87 -61.48 4.53
N THR A 530 30.95 -60.91 5.73
CA THR A 530 31.70 -59.73 6.17
C THR A 530 33.21 -60.00 6.21
N GLN A 531 34.04 -59.04 5.76
CA GLN A 531 35.45 -58.94 6.15
C GLN A 531 35.70 -57.68 6.98
N ALA A 532 36.60 -57.81 7.97
CA ALA A 532 36.85 -56.90 9.07
C ALA A 532 37.71 -55.67 8.69
N PRO A 533 37.62 -54.57 9.47
CA PRO A 533 38.39 -53.34 9.23
C PRO A 533 39.83 -53.47 9.73
N VAL A 534 40.79 -52.89 8.98
CA VAL A 534 42.19 -52.79 9.38
C VAL A 534 42.48 -51.41 9.96
N THR A 535 42.98 -51.42 11.19
CA THR A 535 43.42 -50.26 11.98
C THR A 535 44.83 -49.83 11.60
N VAL A 536 45.07 -48.52 11.44
CA VAL A 536 46.43 -47.95 11.44
C VAL A 536 46.43 -46.64 12.25
N VAL A 537 47.28 -46.58 13.27
CA VAL A 537 47.54 -45.43 14.17
C VAL A 537 49.00 -45.58 14.66
N PRO A 538 49.72 -44.54 15.12
CA PRO A 538 49.87 -43.15 14.67
C PRO A 538 51.35 -42.80 14.39
N THR A 539 51.65 -41.58 13.94
CA THR A 539 52.94 -40.96 14.30
C THR A 539 52.77 -39.45 14.54
N THR A 540 53.16 -39.05 15.74
CA THR A 540 53.07 -37.73 16.34
C THR A 540 54.27 -36.87 15.95
N ILE A 541 54.05 -35.61 15.58
CA ILE A 541 55.05 -34.54 15.75
C ILE A 541 54.35 -33.23 16.13
N ILE A 542 54.71 -32.71 17.31
CA ILE A 542 54.49 -31.35 17.87
C ILE A 542 55.91 -30.96 18.34
N PRO A 543 56.47 -29.74 18.18
CA PRO A 543 55.83 -28.46 18.53
C PRO A 543 56.20 -27.24 17.65
N SER A 544 55.43 -26.16 17.75
CA SER A 544 55.86 -24.91 18.41
C SER A 544 55.00 -23.75 17.96
N SER A 545 54.51 -23.03 18.97
CA SER A 545 53.89 -21.72 18.83
C SER A 545 54.97 -20.68 18.52
N SER A 546 54.72 -19.87 17.51
CA SER A 546 55.30 -18.53 17.42
C SER A 546 54.20 -17.56 16.98
N LYS A 547 53.98 -16.59 17.85
CA LYS A 547 53.18 -15.38 17.66
C LYS A 547 53.62 -14.65 16.38
N PRO A 548 52.72 -14.29 15.46
CA PRO A 548 53.05 -13.26 14.48
C PRO A 548 53.01 -11.91 15.19
N SER A 549 54.19 -11.31 15.30
CA SER A 549 54.37 -9.90 15.55
C SER A 549 53.68 -9.09 14.46
N SER A 550 53.16 -7.93 14.86
CA SER A 550 52.85 -6.82 13.97
C SER A 550 54.01 -6.54 13.01
N MET A 551 53.70 -6.54 11.72
CA MET A 551 54.17 -5.53 10.77
C MET A 551 53.04 -5.30 9.76
N ALA A 552 52.73 -4.03 9.52
CA ALA A 552 51.73 -3.61 8.56
C ALA A 552 52.02 -4.21 7.17
N PRO A 553 50.99 -4.64 6.41
CA PRO A 553 51.14 -4.71 4.97
C PRO A 553 51.29 -3.26 4.48
N THR A 554 52.51 -2.88 4.10
CA THR A 554 52.69 -1.76 3.18
C THR A 554 51.97 -2.14 1.90
N THR A 555 50.82 -1.52 1.69
CA THR A 555 50.18 -1.38 0.39
C THR A 555 51.26 -0.95 -0.61
N PRO A 556 51.50 -1.67 -1.72
CA PRO A 556 52.12 -1.04 -2.87
C PRO A 556 51.10 0.01 -3.33
N THR A 557 51.42 1.28 -3.11
CA THR A 557 50.70 2.41 -3.68
C THR A 557 50.52 2.15 -5.17
N PRO A 558 49.30 1.93 -5.68
CA PRO A 558 49.08 2.05 -7.11
C PRO A 558 49.23 3.54 -7.41
N ALA A 559 50.09 3.83 -8.37
CA ALA A 559 50.39 5.16 -8.86
C ALA A 559 49.10 5.89 -9.32
N GLY A 560 48.43 6.56 -8.40
CA GLY A 560 47.48 7.62 -8.73
C GLY A 560 48.27 8.81 -9.23
N SER A 561 48.19 9.08 -10.55
CA SER A 561 48.23 10.42 -11.18
C SER A 561 48.61 10.40 -12.67
N GLY A 562 48.99 9.25 -13.27
CA GLY A 562 49.57 9.24 -14.62
C GLY A 562 48.61 8.97 -15.79
N PHE A 563 47.48 8.30 -15.58
CA PHE A 563 46.66 7.85 -16.71
C PHE A 563 45.84 9.01 -17.32
N CYS A 564 45.09 9.73 -16.49
CA CYS A 564 44.28 10.85 -16.97
C CYS A 564 45.08 12.08 -17.41
N SER A 565 46.37 12.16 -17.06
CA SER A 565 47.24 13.27 -17.49
C SER A 565 47.57 13.23 -18.99
N THR A 566 47.35 12.09 -19.64
CA THR A 566 47.57 11.90 -21.09
C THR A 566 46.31 11.49 -21.86
N ALA A 567 45.22 11.14 -21.18
CA ALA A 567 43.95 10.78 -21.79
C ALA A 567 43.05 12.01 -22.04
N SER A 568 42.25 11.98 -23.12
CA SER A 568 41.24 13.01 -23.38
C SER A 568 40.11 12.95 -22.35
N ASN A 569 39.38 14.06 -22.17
CA ASN A 569 38.22 14.09 -21.28
C ASN A 569 37.20 12.99 -21.68
N GLY A 570 36.73 12.23 -20.70
CA GLY A 570 35.80 11.12 -20.93
C GLY A 570 36.12 9.88 -20.09
N LEU A 571 35.27 8.85 -20.23
CA LEU A 571 35.44 7.55 -19.57
C LEU A 571 36.37 6.66 -20.38
N HIS A 572 37.33 6.06 -19.68
CA HIS A 572 38.27 5.11 -20.24
C HIS A 572 38.35 3.87 -19.34
N PRO A 573 38.33 2.66 -19.91
CA PRO A 573 38.50 1.44 -19.13
C PRO A 573 39.87 1.42 -18.47
N ASP A 574 39.93 0.90 -17.25
CA ASP A 574 41.20 0.67 -16.56
C ASP A 574 42.04 -0.33 -17.38
N PRO A 575 43.31 -0.03 -17.69
CA PRO A 575 44.15 -0.87 -18.53
C PRO A 575 44.45 -2.26 -17.96
N LEU A 576 44.25 -2.47 -16.66
CA LEU A 576 44.55 -3.69 -15.92
C LEU A 576 43.29 -4.41 -15.43
N ASP A 577 42.14 -3.74 -15.34
CA ASP A 577 40.85 -4.33 -14.97
C ASP A 577 39.68 -3.70 -15.75
N CYS A 578 39.18 -4.40 -16.77
CA CYS A 578 38.11 -3.89 -17.62
C CYS A 578 36.74 -3.70 -16.93
N ALA A 579 36.58 -4.13 -15.67
CA ALA A 579 35.39 -3.84 -14.86
C ALA A 579 35.48 -2.51 -14.10
N GLN A 580 36.62 -1.82 -14.21
CA GLN A 580 36.88 -0.53 -13.58
C GLN A 580 37.16 0.52 -14.65
N TYR A 581 36.76 1.76 -14.38
CA TYR A 581 36.86 2.85 -15.35
C TYR A 581 37.41 4.12 -14.70
N TYR A 582 38.26 4.81 -15.44
CA TYR A 582 38.73 6.16 -15.12
C TYR A 582 37.87 7.17 -15.86
N ASN A 583 37.29 8.11 -15.12
CA ASN A 583 36.67 9.29 -15.71
C ASN A 583 37.67 10.45 -15.69
N CYS A 584 38.26 10.76 -16.83
CA CYS A 584 39.29 11.77 -16.96
C CYS A 584 38.67 13.13 -17.30
N TRP A 585 39.08 14.17 -16.58
CA TRP A 585 38.66 15.54 -16.87
C TRP A 585 39.78 16.54 -16.56
N ASN A 586 40.21 17.27 -17.58
CA ASN A 586 41.28 18.28 -17.52
C ASN A 586 42.61 17.74 -16.96
N GLY A 587 42.98 16.51 -17.36
CA GLY A 587 44.25 15.92 -16.94
C GLY A 587 44.22 15.21 -15.58
N ALA A 588 43.11 15.29 -14.83
CA ALA A 588 42.93 14.68 -13.52
C ALA A 588 41.76 13.66 -13.52
N GLY A 589 41.79 12.67 -12.63
CA GLY A 589 40.68 11.73 -12.46
C GLY A 589 39.55 12.35 -11.62
N SER A 590 38.30 12.29 -12.08
CA SER A 590 37.16 12.93 -11.39
C SER A 590 36.71 12.22 -10.10
N CYS A 591 37.40 11.17 -9.67
CA CYS A 591 37.10 10.38 -8.48
C CYS A 591 37.96 10.77 -7.26
N GLU A 592 38.62 11.93 -7.27
CA GLU A 592 39.41 12.41 -6.13
C GLU A 592 38.51 13.02 -5.05
N GLY A 593 38.64 12.53 -3.80
CA GLY A 593 37.97 13.11 -2.63
C GLY A 593 37.35 12.14 -1.61
N GLY A 594 37.41 10.82 -1.82
CA GLY A 594 36.86 9.80 -0.91
C GLY A 594 35.64 9.07 -1.47
N ALA A 595 35.06 8.14 -0.71
CA ALA A 595 34.02 7.23 -1.19
C ALA A 595 32.70 7.97 -1.53
N HIS A 596 32.29 7.92 -2.80
CA HIS A 596 31.01 8.48 -3.29
C HIS A 596 30.47 7.69 -4.50
N TYR A 597 29.22 7.96 -4.89
CA TYR A 597 28.53 7.28 -5.98
C TYR A 597 28.21 8.25 -7.13
N LEU A 598 28.47 7.86 -8.38
CA LEU A 598 28.25 8.67 -9.59
C LEU A 598 27.27 7.96 -10.54
N ALA A 599 26.38 8.71 -11.18
CA ALA A 599 25.49 8.12 -12.19
C ALA A 599 26.27 7.67 -13.43
N HIS A 600 25.83 6.55 -14.03
CA HIS A 600 26.38 6.11 -15.31
C HIS A 600 25.89 7.04 -16.43
N PRO A 601 26.77 7.53 -17.31
CA PRO A 601 26.45 8.63 -18.23
C PRO A 601 25.48 8.25 -19.35
N THR A 602 25.31 6.95 -19.62
CA THR A 602 24.53 6.46 -20.76
C THR A 602 23.56 5.32 -20.40
N ASP A 603 23.51 4.89 -19.15
CA ASP A 603 22.70 3.75 -18.71
C ASP A 603 22.16 4.00 -17.30
N CYS A 604 20.90 4.40 -17.22
CA CYS A 604 20.27 4.78 -15.96
C CYS A 604 20.06 3.60 -15.01
N THR A 605 20.24 2.35 -15.48
CA THR A 605 20.22 1.16 -14.63
C THR A 605 21.55 0.90 -13.95
N LYS A 606 22.56 1.75 -14.16
CA LYS A 606 23.91 1.57 -13.60
C LYS A 606 24.43 2.82 -12.91
N PHE A 607 25.41 2.63 -12.04
CA PHE A 607 26.16 3.70 -11.40
C PHE A 607 27.58 3.26 -11.06
N TYR A 608 28.47 4.21 -10.83
CA TYR A 608 29.82 3.94 -10.37
C TYR A 608 29.93 4.17 -8.86
N GLN A 609 30.46 3.19 -8.14
CA GLN A 609 30.91 3.36 -6.76
C GLN A 609 32.41 3.67 -6.76
N CYS A 610 32.77 4.86 -6.30
CA CYS A 610 34.13 5.37 -6.35
C CYS A 610 34.87 5.11 -5.04
N SER A 611 36.11 4.62 -5.14
CA SER A 611 37.04 4.50 -4.01
C SER A 611 38.46 4.77 -4.49
N HIS A 612 39.20 5.62 -3.76
CA HIS A 612 40.61 5.94 -4.04
C HIS A 612 40.93 6.34 -5.50
N GLY A 613 40.04 7.10 -6.16
CA GLY A 613 40.27 7.56 -7.53
C GLY A 613 39.83 6.59 -8.63
N VAL A 614 39.25 5.43 -8.28
CA VAL A 614 38.78 4.42 -9.24
C VAL A 614 37.28 4.16 -9.04
N GLY A 615 36.53 4.11 -10.15
CA GLY A 615 35.08 3.85 -10.15
C GLY A 615 34.76 2.42 -10.58
N LYS A 616 34.03 1.68 -9.74
CA LYS A 616 33.48 0.35 -10.07
C LYS A 616 32.03 0.47 -10.53
N GLU A 617 31.71 -0.08 -11.70
CA GLU A 617 30.34 -0.11 -12.24
C GLU A 617 29.45 -1.09 -11.45
N ILE A 618 28.24 -0.66 -11.14
CA ILE A 618 27.25 -1.41 -10.37
C ILE A 618 25.88 -1.26 -11.03
N ASP A 619 25.22 -2.38 -11.27
CA ASP A 619 23.84 -2.41 -11.73
C ASP A 619 22.87 -2.15 -10.57
N CYS A 620 21.91 -1.28 -10.80
CA CYS A 620 20.68 -1.21 -10.03
C CYS A 620 19.90 -2.52 -10.19
N THR A 621 19.08 -2.86 -9.19
CA THR A 621 18.14 -3.98 -9.31
C THR A 621 17.28 -3.82 -10.57
N PRO A 622 17.00 -4.90 -11.33
CA PRO A 622 16.24 -4.79 -12.57
C PRO A 622 14.92 -4.05 -12.39
N GLY A 623 14.72 -2.98 -13.18
CA GLY A 623 13.57 -2.08 -13.08
C GLY A 623 13.77 -0.83 -12.21
N LEU A 624 14.96 -0.63 -11.63
CA LEU A 624 15.33 0.54 -10.84
C LEU A 624 16.36 1.43 -11.57
N HIS A 625 16.43 2.71 -11.18
CA HIS A 625 17.34 3.68 -11.78
C HIS A 625 18.12 4.49 -10.76
N PHE A 626 19.44 4.64 -10.93
CA PHE A 626 20.29 5.29 -9.92
C PHE A 626 20.01 6.79 -9.78
N SER A 627 19.67 7.22 -8.56
CA SER A 627 19.51 8.62 -8.17
C SER A 627 20.75 9.13 -7.45
N VAL A 628 21.41 10.13 -8.03
CA VAL A 628 22.57 10.82 -7.43
C VAL A 628 22.20 11.56 -6.14
N GLN A 629 20.96 12.05 -6.04
CA GLN A 629 20.45 12.80 -4.88
C GLN A 629 20.23 11.89 -3.67
N HIS A 630 19.71 10.68 -3.90
CA HIS A 630 19.38 9.74 -2.82
C HIS A 630 20.45 8.66 -2.62
N ARG A 631 21.40 8.54 -3.55
CA ARG A 631 22.43 7.48 -3.59
C ARG A 631 21.82 6.08 -3.59
N THR A 632 20.63 5.93 -4.19
CA THR A 632 19.83 4.71 -4.27
C THR A 632 19.17 4.61 -5.65
N CYS A 633 18.61 3.45 -6.01
CA CYS A 633 17.95 3.28 -7.29
C CYS A 633 16.40 3.25 -7.17
N PRO A 634 15.65 4.37 -7.34
CA PRO A 634 14.17 4.37 -7.36
C PRO A 634 13.52 4.15 -8.76
N TYR A 635 12.18 4.12 -8.83
CA TYR A 635 11.39 3.65 -10.00
C TYR A 635 11.02 4.71 -11.09
N ASP A 636 10.81 6.03 -10.84
CA ASP A 636 10.39 7.01 -11.90
C ASP A 636 10.95 8.45 -11.73
N GLY A 637 11.10 9.22 -12.83
CA GLY A 637 11.52 10.65 -12.78
C GLY A 637 11.55 11.45 -14.11
N ALA A 638 11.53 12.79 -14.01
CA ALA A 638 11.68 13.74 -15.11
C ALA A 638 13.12 14.32 -15.21
N ILE A 639 13.65 14.39 -16.42
CA ILE A 639 15.05 14.75 -16.71
C ILE A 639 15.09 16.01 -17.58
N ARG A 640 15.77 17.06 -17.14
CA ARG A 640 15.93 18.30 -17.92
C ARG A 640 16.67 17.99 -19.23
N ASP A 641 16.22 18.61 -20.33
CA ASP A 641 16.93 18.50 -21.61
C ASP A 641 18.30 19.21 -21.48
N PRO A 642 19.41 18.54 -21.83
CA PRO A 642 20.76 19.07 -21.63
C PRO A 642 21.11 20.21 -22.60
N THR A 643 20.33 20.42 -23.65
CA THR A 643 20.57 21.38 -24.73
C THR A 643 19.53 22.49 -24.80
N ASP A 644 18.32 22.25 -24.30
CA ASP A 644 17.24 23.23 -24.23
C ASP A 644 16.70 23.33 -22.80
N CYS A 645 17.12 24.38 -22.11
CA CYS A 645 16.82 24.61 -20.70
C CYS A 645 15.31 24.75 -20.39
N ALA A 646 14.48 24.99 -21.41
CA ALA A 646 13.02 25.07 -21.32
C ALA A 646 12.36 23.71 -21.58
N LYS A 647 13.12 22.64 -21.85
CA LYS A 647 12.62 21.31 -22.15
C LYS A 647 13.03 20.27 -21.12
N TYR A 648 12.26 19.18 -21.08
CA TYR A 648 12.55 18.02 -20.25
C TYR A 648 11.95 16.75 -20.86
N TYR A 649 12.55 15.63 -20.53
CA TYR A 649 12.12 14.29 -20.89
C TYR A 649 11.37 13.67 -19.72
N LEU A 650 10.33 12.91 -20.06
CA LEU A 650 9.62 12.04 -19.14
C LEU A 650 10.04 10.60 -19.42
N CYS A 651 10.40 9.88 -18.37
CA CYS A 651 10.72 8.46 -18.43
C CYS A 651 9.48 7.67 -18.03
N TRP A 652 9.12 6.65 -18.83
CA TRP A 652 8.01 5.73 -18.55
C TRP A 652 8.43 4.31 -18.93
N ASN A 653 8.33 3.35 -18.00
CA ASN A 653 8.68 1.93 -18.22
C ASN A 653 10.04 1.72 -18.91
N GLY A 654 11.07 2.45 -18.47
CA GLY A 654 12.43 2.32 -19.04
C GLY A 654 12.62 2.91 -20.44
N VAL A 655 11.65 3.68 -20.96
CA VAL A 655 11.78 4.38 -22.24
C VAL A 655 11.64 5.89 -22.04
N VAL A 656 12.62 6.64 -22.56
CA VAL A 656 12.51 8.10 -22.71
C VAL A 656 11.45 8.38 -23.76
N LEU A 657 10.37 9.08 -23.42
CA LEU A 657 9.42 9.54 -24.43
C LEU A 657 10.18 10.39 -25.45
N ARG A 658 10.16 9.96 -26.72
CA ARG A 658 11.02 10.52 -27.80
C ARG A 658 10.81 12.01 -28.07
N GLN A 659 9.77 12.63 -27.51
CA GLN A 659 9.48 14.04 -27.67
C GLN A 659 9.65 14.76 -26.33
N PRO A 660 10.65 15.65 -26.20
CA PRO A 660 10.81 16.45 -25.00
C PRO A 660 9.60 17.37 -24.80
N LYS A 661 9.11 17.47 -23.57
CA LYS A 661 8.07 18.42 -23.18
C LYS A 661 8.71 19.79 -22.97
N SER A 662 7.98 20.85 -23.34
CA SER A 662 8.42 22.24 -23.16
C SER A 662 7.68 22.92 -22.01
N CYS A 663 8.41 23.70 -21.24
CA CYS A 663 7.88 24.67 -20.30
C CYS A 663 7.15 25.80 -21.03
N SER A 664 6.21 26.45 -20.35
CA SER A 664 5.54 27.65 -20.84
C SER A 664 6.54 28.76 -21.20
N SER A 665 6.21 29.60 -22.17
CA SER A 665 7.10 30.63 -22.72
C SER A 665 7.77 31.48 -21.63
N GLY A 666 9.11 31.47 -21.60
CA GLY A 666 9.93 32.21 -20.62
C GLY A 666 10.25 31.46 -19.32
N MET A 667 9.85 30.19 -19.19
CA MET A 667 10.15 29.33 -18.04
C MET A 667 11.15 28.23 -18.41
N LEU A 668 11.93 27.78 -17.41
CA LEU A 668 12.98 26.78 -17.53
C LEU A 668 12.68 25.61 -16.60
N PHE A 669 12.93 24.38 -17.04
CA PHE A 669 12.68 23.19 -16.22
C PHE A 669 13.77 23.06 -15.15
N SER A 670 13.39 22.96 -13.89
CA SER A 670 14.30 22.73 -12.78
C SER A 670 14.43 21.24 -12.50
N SER A 671 15.62 20.68 -12.73
CA SER A 671 15.90 19.27 -12.42
C SER A 671 15.94 18.96 -10.91
N VAL A 672 15.92 19.99 -10.04
CA VAL A 672 15.88 19.87 -8.58
C VAL A 672 14.44 19.82 -8.07
N THR A 673 13.59 20.76 -8.50
CA THR A 673 12.19 20.85 -8.06
C THR A 673 11.24 20.05 -8.95
N LYS A 674 11.72 19.60 -10.12
CA LYS A 674 10.94 18.90 -11.16
C LYS A 674 9.78 19.72 -11.75
N LEU A 675 9.86 21.06 -11.65
CA LEU A 675 8.86 22.00 -12.14
C LEU A 675 9.47 23.01 -13.12
N CYS A 676 8.64 23.68 -13.91
CA CYS A 676 9.05 24.80 -14.75
C CYS A 676 9.03 26.10 -13.92
N ASP A 677 10.16 26.80 -13.85
CA ASP A 677 10.37 28.02 -13.06
C ASP A 677 10.79 29.22 -13.95
N ARG A 678 10.55 30.46 -13.52
CA ARG A 678 10.94 31.66 -14.31
C ARG A 678 12.46 31.86 -14.35
N ALA A 679 12.98 32.29 -15.50
CA ALA A 679 14.41 32.52 -15.74
C ALA A 679 15.02 33.80 -15.09
N GLY A 680 14.38 34.39 -14.06
CA GLY A 680 14.78 35.68 -13.51
C GLY A 680 14.81 35.68 -11.99
N ILE A 681 15.85 36.28 -11.41
CA ILE A 681 16.12 36.18 -9.98
C ILE A 681 16.09 37.55 -9.33
N SER A 682 15.20 37.68 -8.35
CA SER A 682 15.26 38.69 -7.31
C SER A 682 15.64 37.98 -6.01
N CYS A 683 16.89 38.18 -5.56
CA CYS A 683 17.44 37.56 -4.36
C CYS A 683 17.08 38.29 -3.06
N THR A 684 16.30 39.38 -3.13
CA THR A 684 16.00 40.24 -1.99
C THR A 684 15.21 39.54 -0.87
N ASN A 685 14.47 38.46 -1.16
CA ASN A 685 13.70 37.67 -0.17
C ASN A 685 13.76 36.14 -0.41
N ASN A 686 14.82 35.63 -1.07
CA ASN A 686 14.87 34.24 -1.55
C ASN A 686 16.15 33.49 -1.18
N GLU A 687 16.73 33.83 -0.03
CA GLU A 687 17.98 33.25 0.46
C GLU A 687 17.92 31.71 0.55
N GLY A 688 18.95 31.03 0.02
CA GLY A 688 19.03 29.57 -0.02
C GLY A 688 18.23 28.87 -1.12
N LYS A 689 17.36 29.56 -1.87
CA LYS A 689 16.62 28.97 -3.00
C LYS A 689 17.50 28.79 -4.24
N LEU A 690 17.27 27.69 -4.96
CA LEU A 690 17.93 27.37 -6.23
C LEU A 690 16.99 27.64 -7.41
N TYR A 691 17.48 28.41 -8.38
CA TYR A 691 16.78 28.72 -9.62
C TYR A 691 17.51 28.12 -10.82
N PRO A 692 16.80 27.65 -11.86
CA PRO A 692 17.44 27.14 -13.07
C PRO A 692 18.24 28.23 -13.78
N TYR A 693 19.50 27.95 -14.13
CA TYR A 693 20.32 28.87 -14.91
C TYR A 693 19.96 28.78 -16.40
N SER A 694 19.85 29.93 -17.06
CA SER A 694 19.36 30.03 -18.45
C SER A 694 20.43 29.73 -19.50
N ASN A 695 21.71 29.95 -19.17
CA ASN A 695 22.80 29.88 -20.14
C ASN A 695 23.55 28.54 -20.10
N ASP A 696 23.31 27.73 -19.07
CA ASP A 696 23.89 26.41 -18.90
C ASP A 696 22.88 25.55 -18.13
N CYS A 697 22.26 24.59 -18.84
CA CYS A 697 21.16 23.78 -18.32
C CYS A 697 21.59 22.81 -17.21
N THR A 698 22.90 22.70 -16.96
CA THR A 698 23.49 21.88 -15.90
C THR A 698 23.72 22.64 -14.59
N LYS A 699 23.57 23.97 -14.61
CA LYS A 699 23.83 24.87 -13.47
C LYS A 699 22.55 25.50 -12.92
N TYR A 700 22.69 26.01 -11.71
CA TYR A 700 21.64 26.70 -10.96
C TYR A 700 22.19 28.02 -10.43
N ILE A 701 21.29 28.91 -10.04
CA ILE A 701 21.66 30.09 -9.27
C ILE A 701 21.10 29.92 -7.86
N GLN A 702 21.96 30.07 -6.87
CA GLN A 702 21.61 30.11 -5.46
C GLN A 702 21.67 31.56 -4.96
N CYS A 703 20.65 32.00 -4.22
CA CYS A 703 20.72 33.30 -3.54
C CYS A 703 21.47 33.15 -2.21
N VAL A 704 22.55 33.90 -2.04
CA VAL A 704 23.33 33.96 -0.80
C VAL A 704 23.55 35.43 -0.45
N HIS A 705 23.12 35.85 0.75
CA HIS A 705 23.24 37.23 1.24
C HIS A 705 22.67 38.27 0.25
N GLY A 706 21.51 37.98 -0.32
CA GLY A 706 20.84 38.86 -1.28
C GLY A 706 21.46 38.92 -2.69
N SER A 707 22.49 38.11 -2.97
CA SER A 707 23.18 38.08 -4.27
C SER A 707 23.04 36.72 -4.99
N PRO A 708 22.88 36.69 -6.32
CA PRO A 708 22.82 35.44 -7.10
C PRO A 708 24.22 34.86 -7.34
N LEU A 709 24.44 33.59 -6.99
CA LEU A 709 25.67 32.82 -7.26
C LEU A 709 25.37 31.59 -8.12
N THR A 710 26.11 31.41 -9.22
CA THR A 710 25.97 30.20 -10.07
C THR A 710 26.65 29.00 -9.41
N THR A 711 25.92 27.89 -9.25
CA THR A 711 26.39 26.65 -8.61
C THR A 711 25.93 25.41 -9.38
N SER A 712 26.67 24.30 -9.28
CA SER A 712 26.27 22.98 -9.77
C SER A 712 25.50 22.22 -8.68
N ALA A 713 24.54 21.36 -9.05
CA ALA A 713 23.69 20.61 -8.10
C ALA A 713 24.43 19.68 -7.10
N SER A 714 25.76 19.54 -7.22
CA SER A 714 26.58 18.62 -6.43
C SER A 714 27.30 19.23 -5.21
N SER A 715 27.02 20.48 -4.82
CA SER A 715 27.73 21.12 -3.70
C SER A 715 26.95 21.04 -2.38
N PRO A 716 27.50 20.46 -1.30
CA PRO A 716 26.87 20.44 0.02
C PRO A 716 26.91 21.83 0.68
N LYS A 717 25.90 22.13 1.51
CA LYS A 717 25.89 23.29 2.44
C LYS A 717 27.17 23.29 3.28
N PRO A 718 27.76 24.45 3.61
CA PRO A 718 28.83 24.53 4.60
C PRO A 718 28.29 24.08 5.95
N THR A 719 28.89 23.05 6.53
CA THR A 719 28.68 22.63 7.91
C THR A 719 29.49 23.54 8.83
N ASP A 720 28.86 24.13 9.83
CA ASP A 720 29.53 24.72 10.98
C ASP A 720 30.42 23.66 11.64
N ALA A 721 31.73 23.87 11.61
CA ALA A 721 32.71 23.06 12.31
C ALA A 721 33.12 23.74 13.63
N PRO A 722 33.43 22.95 14.68
CA PRO A 722 33.60 23.45 16.04
C PRO A 722 34.95 24.16 16.21
N SER A 723 34.94 25.26 16.96
CA SER A 723 36.14 25.99 17.38
C SER A 723 36.92 25.18 18.41
N ILE A 724 38.08 24.64 18.00
CA ILE A 724 39.18 24.26 18.89
C ILE A 724 40.42 25.01 18.40
N MET A 725 40.81 26.06 19.11
CA MET A 725 42.17 26.62 19.06
C MET A 725 42.85 26.26 20.37
N GLU A 726 44.05 25.70 20.28
CA GLU A 726 45.01 25.64 21.38
C GLU A 726 46.32 26.32 20.96
N SER A 727 47.05 26.78 21.98
CA SER A 727 48.41 27.36 21.99
C SER A 727 48.44 28.90 21.79
N THR A 728 49.07 29.73 22.64
CA THR A 728 49.92 29.54 23.82
C THR A 728 49.84 30.76 24.78
N ASP A 729 50.31 30.52 26.02
CA ASP A 729 51.01 31.44 26.93
C ASP A 729 50.28 32.22 28.05
N ASN A 730 50.63 31.77 29.26
CA ASN A 730 50.99 32.51 30.49
C ASN A 730 49.90 33.04 31.45
N ALA A 731 49.75 32.27 32.53
CA ALA A 731 49.93 32.65 33.94
C ALA A 731 49.06 33.77 34.55
N SER A 732 48.15 33.40 35.45
CA SER A 732 48.20 33.61 36.92
C SER A 732 46.77 33.53 37.52
N PRO A 733 46.58 33.07 38.77
CA PRO A 733 45.29 32.64 39.31
C PRO A 733 44.63 33.71 40.19
N ASP A 734 43.31 33.59 40.41
CA ASP A 734 42.71 33.43 41.75
C ASP A 734 41.21 33.82 41.82
N ASP A 735 40.50 33.02 42.63
CA ASP A 735 39.39 33.33 43.52
C ASP A 735 37.91 33.41 43.05
N ASN A 736 37.18 32.38 43.53
CA ASN A 736 35.94 32.46 44.33
C ASN A 736 34.68 33.13 43.74
N ILE A 737 33.68 32.32 43.37
CA ILE A 737 32.43 31.98 44.12
C ILE A 737 31.53 31.12 43.22
#